data_AF-F0JH12-F1
#
_entry.id   AF-F0JH12-F1
#
_cell.length_a   1.000
_cell.length_b   1.000
_cell.length_c   1.000
_cell.angle_alpha   90.00
_cell.angle_beta   90.00
_cell.angle_gamma   90.00
#
_symmetry.space_group_name_H-M   'P 1'
#
loop_
_entity.id
_entity.type
_entity.pdbx_description
1 polymer ?
#
loop_
_entity_poly.entity_id
_entity_poly.type
_entity_poly.pdbx_seq_one_letter_code
_entity_poly.pdbx_strand_id
1 'polypeptide(L)'
;MPNIAKLLDTLPAISQSRLVASGFGIWVVWKGDLHGAVDNTLQEYGALCVAKEAEQALWYCNTTEVFRAIARLQVWARVNPMPVFCQLVPLTFLAGYDLEHSVSLSVELDRQIVASPMEFEVVIHPKLKAQVQSVPGLSTEPAGRTDGLANVEWLRLVADQGLDYESTLRWYFIIKPLGRMSDKESILGWRDFSTDVIELLQRLGLKYISDIKEGALFLPLDSFRLLKSFTTEMMNLIRHDKETPDKKYWPVVMAAVPQGDLHFTADLPRKVGLDWNRLTPDYPHVRFMDGFLLSPWFRMNEARYSAGPVTLDSWCTLSLKDGDKGGAYGTMQVALPNALVAVDGGRECFYCGLKNHKPSQCPSKRIATPQPQVWRLLAKADIAQFSDGFAGLDKDVSTEDFVASILKVMESRNDLESLLARAVFEIDVPVQLRTLKLVWRSRGKEWADGFKQLAPQEGDYIWDAMESLEKGDLDAAEGLLKEAQAKYPRSYQPQSLWGYWYLEKGDVNQAMFHWQEAERMSYTPLQQGCMAFLQARLMEVEGDYKDAINTYKRVNSLSPTWLQPVYRQAVCMVKMGFTGQAMDTLFDLVARDPNIFNRILVDPELDRGRVQLLSAMWEKWNEAELSVESTRKKVEALTDDISKRFDETHPYFETANEELDRLRNFSRTNNYVAYHQLLKGAEKFQFALDDEIRREVKRINANIEYLSDRVRDIQREAAWFPFPKLLLEFNKEFNYCVDKINWIRTQRLQDADNFRKSLRFVEEIEEHIDSLQKRLVTLRIIRDSTLFVLMLGRNFIWLELIGLGLLLVAVPSLIYFTQNVQGNMILDAIKDPSQRWEISKGLVIILSILCVSVAAVKSALTFDRRKRELFDQIDREIRKAAPKRY
;
A
#
# COMPACT_ATOMS: atom_id res chain seq x y z
N MET A 1 -50.50 -10.02 20.99
CA MET A 1 -50.14 -11.17 21.83
C MET A 1 -48.67 -11.49 21.59
N PRO A 2 -47.88 -11.66 22.66
CA PRO A 2 -46.50 -12.11 22.60
C PRO A 2 -46.36 -13.40 21.78
N ASN A 3 -45.38 -13.41 20.87
CA ASN A 3 -45.13 -14.51 19.94
C ASN A 3 -43.62 -14.63 19.75
N ILE A 4 -43.08 -15.81 20.03
CA ILE A 4 -41.64 -16.09 19.96
C ILE A 4 -41.10 -15.93 18.53
N ALA A 5 -41.90 -16.21 17.50
CA ALA A 5 -41.49 -16.07 16.09
C ALA A 5 -41.05 -14.64 15.76
N LYS A 6 -41.72 -13.63 16.33
CA LYS A 6 -41.34 -12.22 16.13
C LYS A 6 -39.95 -11.91 16.67
N LEU A 7 -39.60 -12.47 17.83
CA LEU A 7 -38.26 -12.31 18.39
C LEU A 7 -37.21 -12.98 17.49
N LEU A 8 -37.50 -14.17 16.95
CA LEU A 8 -36.59 -14.85 16.04
C LEU A 8 -36.38 -14.09 14.73
N ASP A 9 -37.44 -13.47 14.19
CA ASP A 9 -37.40 -12.67 12.96
C ASP A 9 -36.51 -11.41 13.09
N THR A 10 -36.24 -10.94 14.32
CA THR A 10 -35.34 -9.80 14.57
C THR A 10 -33.85 -10.16 14.55
N LEU A 11 -33.52 -11.46 14.63
CA LEU A 11 -32.14 -11.93 14.71
C LEU A 11 -31.50 -12.03 13.31
N PRO A 12 -30.17 -11.83 13.20
CA PRO A 12 -29.47 -11.97 11.93
C PRO A 12 -29.51 -13.41 11.42
N ALA A 13 -29.57 -13.55 10.08
CA ALA A 13 -29.52 -14.84 9.41
C ALA A 13 -28.06 -15.27 9.20
N ILE A 14 -27.61 -16.25 10.00
CA ILE A 14 -26.24 -16.76 9.93
C ILE A 14 -26.19 -17.93 8.93
N SER A 15 -25.56 -17.73 7.77
CA SER A 15 -25.42 -18.74 6.72
C SER A 15 -24.33 -19.78 7.04
N GLN A 16 -23.25 -19.36 7.70
CA GLN A 16 -22.17 -20.21 8.17
C GLN A 16 -21.80 -19.86 9.61
N SER A 17 -22.13 -20.75 10.54
CA SER A 17 -21.82 -20.55 11.96
C SER A 17 -20.36 -20.83 12.26
N ARG A 18 -19.68 -19.86 12.89
CA ARG A 18 -18.34 -20.02 13.45
C ARG A 18 -18.37 -20.79 14.77
N LEU A 19 -19.40 -20.57 15.58
CA LEU A 19 -19.63 -21.25 16.85
C LEU A 19 -21.07 -21.73 16.91
N VAL A 20 -21.24 -22.96 17.40
CA VAL A 20 -22.55 -23.57 17.67
C VAL A 20 -22.51 -24.14 19.07
N ALA A 21 -23.44 -23.73 19.93
CA ALA A 21 -23.50 -24.19 21.30
C ALA A 21 -24.94 -24.53 21.73
N SER A 22 -25.11 -25.68 22.37
CA SER A 22 -26.39 -26.05 22.98
C SER A 22 -26.50 -25.43 24.38
N GLY A 23 -27.70 -25.02 24.76
CA GLY A 23 -27.98 -24.46 26.08
C GLY A 23 -29.48 -24.36 26.35
N PHE A 24 -29.82 -23.40 27.20
CA PHE A 24 -31.16 -23.17 27.71
C PHE A 24 -31.67 -21.82 27.19
N GLY A 25 -32.85 -21.84 26.56
CA GLY A 25 -33.60 -20.66 26.17
C GLY A 25 -34.63 -20.32 27.24
N ILE A 26 -34.77 -19.03 27.53
CA ILE A 26 -35.78 -18.50 28.44
C ILE A 26 -36.59 -17.48 27.64
N TRP A 27 -37.83 -17.83 27.31
CA TRP A 27 -38.76 -16.86 26.76
C TRP A 27 -39.52 -16.23 27.92
N VAL A 28 -39.31 -14.93 28.11
CA VAL A 28 -39.91 -14.13 29.17
C VAL A 28 -40.95 -13.23 28.55
N VAL A 29 -42.18 -13.29 29.05
CA VAL A 29 -43.32 -12.48 28.62
C VAL A 29 -43.84 -11.74 29.83
N TRP A 30 -44.17 -10.46 29.70
CA TRP A 30 -44.70 -9.66 30.81
C TRP A 30 -45.82 -8.74 30.36
N LYS A 31 -46.49 -8.09 31.33
CA LYS A 31 -47.51 -7.07 31.06
C LYS A 31 -47.07 -5.72 31.62
N GLY A 32 -47.10 -4.68 30.80
CA GLY A 32 -46.65 -3.33 31.19
C GLY A 32 -45.12 -3.22 31.30
N ASP A 33 -44.63 -2.58 32.37
CA ASP A 33 -43.19 -2.41 32.59
C ASP A 33 -42.57 -3.62 33.30
N LEU A 34 -41.50 -4.16 32.73
CA LEU A 34 -40.75 -5.26 33.33
C LEU A 34 -39.99 -4.75 34.57
N HIS A 35 -40.23 -5.37 35.71
CA HIS A 35 -39.49 -5.06 36.93
C HIS A 35 -38.00 -5.40 36.74
N GLY A 36 -37.10 -4.46 37.05
CA GLY A 36 -35.65 -4.62 36.82
C GLY A 36 -35.00 -5.81 37.54
N ALA A 37 -35.67 -6.39 38.53
CA ALA A 37 -35.23 -7.63 39.19
C ALA A 37 -35.12 -8.81 38.21
N VAL A 38 -35.96 -8.89 37.16
CA VAL A 38 -35.89 -9.97 36.16
C VAL A 38 -34.61 -9.86 35.36
N ASP A 39 -34.38 -8.71 34.72
CA ASP A 39 -33.19 -8.46 33.89
C ASP A 39 -31.91 -8.62 34.72
N ASN A 40 -31.86 -8.05 35.94
CA ASN A 40 -30.68 -8.16 36.81
C ASN A 40 -30.42 -9.60 37.25
N THR A 41 -31.45 -10.35 37.67
CA THR A 41 -31.28 -11.74 38.11
C THR A 41 -30.86 -12.63 36.94
N LEU A 42 -31.44 -12.46 35.75
CA LEU A 42 -31.03 -13.27 34.60
C LEU A 42 -29.56 -13.00 34.22
N GLN A 43 -29.12 -11.73 34.20
CA GLN A 43 -27.73 -11.39 33.91
C GLN A 43 -26.74 -11.87 34.98
N GLU A 44 -27.08 -11.76 36.26
CA GLU A 44 -26.23 -12.21 37.39
C GLU A 44 -25.97 -13.73 37.38
N TYR A 45 -26.85 -14.49 36.73
CA TYR A 45 -26.76 -15.95 36.59
C TYR A 45 -26.31 -16.35 35.17
N GLY A 46 -25.76 -15.40 34.41
CA GLY A 46 -25.10 -15.66 33.13
C GLY A 46 -26.04 -15.88 31.96
N ALA A 47 -27.27 -15.35 32.01
CA ALA A 47 -28.16 -15.34 30.86
C ALA A 47 -27.94 -14.10 29.99
N LEU A 48 -27.72 -14.33 28.70
CA LEU A 48 -27.58 -13.32 27.66
C LEU A 48 -28.95 -13.00 27.06
N CYS A 49 -29.33 -11.73 27.01
CA CYS A 49 -30.52 -11.29 26.27
C CYS A 49 -30.20 -11.28 24.77
N VAL A 50 -30.83 -12.16 24.00
CA VAL A 50 -30.56 -12.34 22.57
C VAL A 50 -31.49 -11.47 21.72
N ALA A 51 -32.76 -11.37 22.13
CA ALA A 51 -33.76 -10.52 21.47
C ALA A 51 -34.72 -9.93 22.51
N LYS A 52 -35.12 -8.67 22.31
CA LYS A 52 -36.08 -7.97 23.19
C LYS A 52 -37.03 -7.13 22.35
N GLU A 53 -38.32 -7.30 22.58
CA GLU A 53 -39.41 -6.51 22.00
C GLU A 53 -40.31 -5.93 23.12
N ALA A 54 -41.37 -5.22 22.73
CA ALA A 54 -42.41 -4.81 23.67
C ALA A 54 -43.08 -6.04 24.31
N GLU A 55 -43.07 -6.11 25.64
CA GLU A 55 -43.73 -7.15 26.45
C GLU A 55 -43.14 -8.58 26.33
N GLN A 56 -42.01 -8.77 25.63
CA GLN A 56 -41.34 -10.07 25.55
C GLN A 56 -39.83 -9.98 25.30
N ALA A 57 -39.09 -10.99 25.77
CA ALA A 57 -37.65 -11.14 25.55
C ALA A 57 -37.25 -12.61 25.49
N LEU A 58 -36.22 -12.91 24.72
CA LEU A 58 -35.61 -14.24 24.62
C LEU A 58 -34.18 -14.18 25.14
N TRP A 59 -33.89 -15.05 26.11
CA TRP A 59 -32.59 -15.16 26.75
C TRP A 59 -31.95 -16.51 26.47
N TYR A 60 -30.63 -16.55 26.44
CA TYR A 60 -29.82 -17.75 26.30
C TYR A 60 -28.88 -17.90 27.50
N CYS A 61 -28.79 -19.10 28.06
CA CYS A 61 -27.81 -19.46 29.09
C CYS A 61 -27.20 -20.82 28.75
N ASN A 62 -25.90 -20.98 28.93
CA ASN A 62 -25.19 -22.23 28.68
C ASN A 62 -24.99 -23.09 29.95
N THR A 63 -25.39 -22.60 31.13
CA THR A 63 -25.22 -23.30 32.41
C THR A 63 -26.55 -23.58 33.11
N THR A 64 -26.56 -24.52 34.06
CA THR A 64 -27.74 -24.86 34.86
C THR A 64 -28.13 -23.77 35.87
N GLU A 65 -27.32 -22.71 36.01
CA GLU A 65 -27.60 -21.59 36.91
C GLU A 65 -28.89 -20.85 36.57
N VAL A 66 -29.33 -20.94 35.31
CA VAL A 66 -30.63 -20.44 34.88
C VAL A 66 -31.79 -20.98 35.73
N PHE A 67 -31.73 -22.22 36.19
CA PHE A 67 -32.80 -22.81 37.00
C PHE A 67 -32.82 -22.21 38.41
N ARG A 68 -31.66 -21.90 38.99
CA ARG A 68 -31.57 -21.15 40.26
C ARG A 68 -32.09 -19.73 40.10
N ALA A 69 -31.77 -19.07 38.99
CA ALA A 69 -32.25 -17.72 38.68
C ALA A 69 -33.80 -17.67 38.66
N ILE A 70 -34.42 -18.62 37.97
CA ILE A 70 -35.88 -18.71 37.87
C ILE A 70 -36.53 -19.09 39.20
N ALA A 71 -35.93 -20.01 39.97
CA ALA A 71 -36.40 -20.34 41.30
C ALA A 71 -36.35 -19.12 42.24
N ARG A 72 -35.27 -18.32 42.18
CA ARG A 72 -35.13 -17.06 42.93
C ARG A 72 -36.20 -16.05 42.56
N LEU A 73 -36.48 -15.88 41.27
CA LEU A 73 -37.55 -15.00 40.80
C LEU A 73 -38.93 -15.50 41.25
N GLN A 74 -39.17 -16.81 41.24
CA GLN A 74 -40.42 -17.41 41.72
C GLN A 74 -40.67 -17.14 43.21
N VAL A 75 -39.62 -17.24 44.04
CA VAL A 75 -39.71 -16.88 45.47
C VAL A 75 -39.90 -15.38 45.65
N TRP A 76 -39.17 -14.56 44.90
CA TRP A 76 -39.28 -13.10 44.95
C TRP A 76 -40.69 -12.63 44.56
N ALA A 77 -41.31 -13.26 43.56
CA ALA A 77 -42.64 -12.94 43.07
C ALA A 77 -43.76 -13.26 44.07
N ARG A 78 -43.54 -14.18 45.01
CA ARG A 78 -44.50 -14.44 46.12
C ARG A 78 -44.66 -13.25 47.05
N VAL A 79 -43.60 -12.45 47.18
CA VAL A 79 -43.58 -11.24 48.02
C VAL A 79 -43.86 -9.98 47.19
N ASN A 80 -43.43 -9.98 45.92
CA ASN A 80 -43.58 -8.86 44.98
C ASN A 80 -44.35 -9.35 43.75
N PRO A 81 -45.69 -9.32 43.76
CA PRO A 81 -46.50 -9.82 42.66
C PRO A 81 -46.10 -9.16 41.34
N MET A 82 -45.77 -9.98 40.35
CA MET A 82 -45.36 -9.52 39.03
C MET A 82 -46.06 -10.34 37.94
N PRO A 83 -46.65 -9.69 36.92
CA PRO A 83 -47.31 -10.38 35.82
C PRO A 83 -46.25 -10.82 34.79
N VAL A 84 -45.58 -11.94 35.04
CA VAL A 84 -44.49 -12.44 34.19
C VAL A 84 -44.63 -13.93 33.96
N PHE A 85 -44.56 -14.34 32.70
CA PHE A 85 -44.53 -15.74 32.29
C PHE A 85 -43.13 -16.09 31.77
N CYS A 86 -42.59 -17.21 32.22
CA CYS A 86 -41.30 -17.74 31.79
C CYS A 86 -41.46 -19.15 31.20
N GLN A 87 -41.05 -19.34 29.95
CA GLN A 87 -40.93 -20.65 29.32
C GLN A 87 -39.45 -21.02 29.17
N LEU A 88 -39.05 -22.17 29.72
CA LEU A 88 -37.70 -22.71 29.58
C LEU A 88 -37.68 -23.86 28.57
N VAL A 89 -36.82 -23.75 27.56
CA VAL A 89 -36.71 -24.69 26.43
C VAL A 89 -35.24 -24.97 26.08
N PRO A 90 -34.92 -26.11 25.45
CA PRO A 90 -33.61 -26.28 24.81
C PRO A 90 -33.42 -25.26 23.68
N LEU A 91 -32.27 -24.59 23.64
CA LEU A 91 -31.96 -23.57 22.64
C LEU A 91 -30.54 -23.76 22.12
N THR A 92 -30.34 -23.61 20.81
CA THR A 92 -29.01 -23.62 20.19
C THR A 92 -28.60 -22.19 19.88
N PHE A 93 -27.45 -21.78 20.40
CA PHE A 93 -26.81 -20.50 20.12
C PHE A 93 -25.88 -20.64 18.91
N LEU A 94 -25.94 -19.66 18.02
CA LEU A 94 -25.15 -19.57 16.80
C LEU A 94 -24.41 -18.24 16.81
N ALA A 95 -23.10 -18.26 16.53
CA ALA A 95 -22.34 -17.03 16.28
C ALA A 95 -21.65 -17.09 14.91
N GLY A 96 -21.72 -15.98 14.17
CA GLY A 96 -21.05 -15.78 12.89
C GLY A 96 -19.58 -15.39 13.06
N TYR A 97 -18.86 -15.23 11.94
CA TYR A 97 -17.46 -14.81 11.95
C TYR A 97 -17.26 -13.37 12.44
N ASP A 98 -18.25 -12.50 12.24
CA ASP A 98 -18.26 -11.12 12.75
C ASP A 98 -18.70 -11.01 14.23
N LEU A 99 -18.82 -12.15 14.93
CA LEU A 99 -19.34 -12.26 16.29
C LEU A 99 -20.79 -11.76 16.47
N GLU A 100 -21.51 -11.56 15.36
CA GLU A 100 -22.97 -11.49 15.39
C GLU A 100 -23.54 -12.83 15.88
N HIS A 101 -24.66 -12.78 16.59
CA HIS A 101 -25.24 -13.98 17.18
C HIS A 101 -26.73 -14.10 16.85
N SER A 102 -27.16 -15.35 16.73
CA SER A 102 -28.52 -15.77 16.48
C SER A 102 -28.81 -17.03 17.28
N VAL A 103 -30.06 -17.49 17.26
CA VAL A 103 -30.46 -18.70 17.98
C VAL A 103 -31.37 -19.56 17.12
N SER A 104 -31.35 -20.87 17.38
CA SER A 104 -32.20 -21.85 16.71
C SER A 104 -32.99 -22.66 17.73
N LEU A 105 -34.29 -22.79 17.47
CA LEU A 105 -35.23 -23.65 18.20
C LEU A 105 -35.63 -24.84 17.33
N SER A 106 -36.16 -25.89 17.96
CA SER A 106 -36.84 -26.95 17.20
C SER A 106 -38.12 -26.43 16.58
N VAL A 107 -38.51 -26.96 15.42
CA VAL A 107 -39.71 -26.55 14.65
C VAL A 107 -41.00 -26.56 15.49
N GLU A 108 -41.10 -27.40 16.52
CA GLU A 108 -42.27 -27.44 17.41
C GLU A 108 -42.34 -26.24 18.37
N LEU A 109 -41.22 -25.53 18.58
CA LEU A 109 -41.04 -24.45 19.55
C LEU A 109 -40.89 -23.07 18.89
N ASP A 110 -40.86 -22.97 17.56
CA ASP A 110 -40.63 -21.71 16.85
C ASP A 110 -41.88 -20.82 16.73
N ARG A 111 -43.08 -21.36 17.02
CA ARG A 111 -44.39 -20.69 16.88
C ARG A 111 -45.22 -20.76 18.17
N GLN A 112 -44.61 -20.44 19.31
CA GLN A 112 -45.27 -20.37 20.61
C GLN A 112 -46.00 -19.03 20.79
N ILE A 113 -47.21 -19.05 21.35
CA ILE A 113 -48.02 -17.85 21.63
C ILE A 113 -48.56 -17.94 23.05
N VAL A 114 -48.48 -16.85 23.80
CA VAL A 114 -48.94 -16.78 25.20
C VAL A 114 -49.84 -15.57 25.38
N ALA A 115 -50.90 -15.73 26.18
CA ALA A 115 -51.76 -14.61 26.59
C ALA A 115 -51.03 -13.73 27.62
N SER A 116 -51.45 -12.47 27.77
CA SER A 116 -50.80 -11.57 28.74
C SER A 116 -50.88 -12.15 30.16
N PRO A 117 -49.74 -12.34 30.84
CA PRO A 117 -49.70 -12.97 32.16
C PRO A 117 -50.39 -12.10 33.22
N MET A 118 -50.94 -12.75 34.25
CA MET A 118 -51.53 -12.09 35.42
C MET A 118 -50.69 -12.26 36.69
N GLU A 119 -50.00 -13.39 36.81
CA GLU A 119 -49.10 -13.72 37.93
C GLU A 119 -47.76 -14.23 37.41
N PHE A 120 -46.86 -14.60 38.33
CA PHE A 120 -45.56 -15.16 37.97
C PHE A 120 -45.70 -16.67 37.71
N GLU A 121 -45.59 -17.05 36.45
CA GLU A 121 -45.76 -18.45 36.01
C GLU A 121 -44.49 -18.96 35.31
N VAL A 122 -44.12 -20.21 35.60
CA VAL A 122 -42.95 -20.86 35.02
C VAL A 122 -43.35 -22.22 34.47
N VAL A 123 -43.01 -22.47 33.20
CA VAL A 123 -43.14 -23.77 32.56
C VAL A 123 -41.80 -24.22 31.97
N ILE A 124 -41.50 -25.51 32.13
CA ILE A 124 -40.24 -26.13 31.72
C ILE A 124 -40.52 -27.25 30.74
N HIS A 125 -39.79 -27.26 29.64
CA HIS A 125 -39.89 -28.31 28.63
C HIS A 125 -39.40 -29.67 29.19
N PRO A 126 -40.08 -30.80 28.91
CA PRO A 126 -39.75 -32.10 29.52
C PRO A 126 -38.32 -32.59 29.23
N LYS A 127 -37.73 -32.20 28.10
CA LYS A 127 -36.31 -32.49 27.78
C LYS A 127 -35.31 -31.89 28.77
N LEU A 128 -35.69 -30.89 29.56
CA LEU A 128 -34.82 -30.24 30.55
C LEU A 128 -34.92 -30.86 31.95
N LYS A 129 -35.77 -31.87 32.15
CA LYS A 129 -36.04 -32.46 33.47
C LYS A 129 -34.77 -32.96 34.16
N ALA A 130 -33.89 -33.63 33.43
CA ALA A 130 -32.64 -34.17 33.98
C ALA A 130 -31.69 -33.06 34.46
N GLN A 131 -31.62 -31.95 33.71
CA GLN A 131 -30.77 -30.80 34.02
C GLN A 131 -31.31 -29.99 35.21
N VAL A 132 -32.63 -29.88 35.35
CA VAL A 132 -33.25 -29.30 36.57
C VAL A 132 -32.89 -30.15 37.79
N GLN A 133 -33.05 -31.48 37.69
CA GLN A 133 -32.77 -32.41 38.79
C GLN A 133 -31.27 -32.53 39.14
N SER A 134 -30.36 -32.11 38.26
CA SER A 134 -28.94 -32.02 38.59
C SER A 134 -28.59 -30.87 39.53
N VAL A 135 -29.49 -29.89 39.71
CA VAL A 135 -29.31 -28.78 40.65
C VAL A 135 -29.88 -29.21 42.02
N PRO A 136 -29.06 -29.32 43.07
CA PRO A 136 -29.54 -29.73 44.40
C PRO A 136 -30.62 -28.78 44.93
N GLY A 137 -31.76 -29.33 45.36
CA GLY A 137 -32.91 -28.58 45.89
C GLY A 137 -33.92 -28.11 44.85
N LEU A 138 -33.79 -28.52 43.58
CA LEU A 138 -34.79 -28.30 42.53
C LEU A 138 -35.44 -29.61 42.07
N SER A 139 -36.75 -29.57 41.90
CA SER A 139 -37.55 -30.66 41.36
C SER A 139 -38.62 -30.15 40.39
N THR A 140 -39.33 -31.07 39.75
CA THR A 140 -40.34 -30.74 38.73
C THR A 140 -41.64 -31.51 38.97
N GLU A 141 -42.77 -30.84 38.82
CA GLU A 141 -44.12 -31.44 38.85
C GLU A 141 -44.81 -31.33 37.49
N PRO A 142 -45.78 -32.20 37.15
CA PRO A 142 -46.52 -32.09 35.89
C PRO A 142 -47.38 -30.80 35.87
N ALA A 143 -47.19 -29.97 34.86
CA ALA A 143 -48.03 -28.79 34.58
C ALA A 143 -49.20 -29.11 33.66
N GLY A 144 -49.11 -30.20 32.89
CA GLY A 144 -50.08 -30.59 31.86
C GLY A 144 -49.82 -29.90 30.51
N ARG A 145 -50.87 -29.83 29.69
CA ARG A 145 -50.84 -29.10 28.41
C ARG A 145 -51.23 -27.64 28.65
N THR A 146 -50.56 -26.72 27.96
CA THR A 146 -50.81 -25.27 28.06
C THR A 146 -51.24 -24.75 26.70
N ASP A 147 -52.32 -23.98 26.67
CA ASP A 147 -52.86 -23.42 25.43
C ASP A 147 -51.87 -22.44 24.77
N GLY A 148 -51.71 -22.55 23.46
CA GLY A 148 -50.79 -21.71 22.67
C GLY A 148 -49.31 -22.16 22.70
N LEU A 149 -48.97 -23.15 23.53
CA LEU A 149 -47.64 -23.76 23.56
C LEU A 149 -47.57 -25.08 22.78
N ALA A 150 -46.36 -25.63 22.62
CA ALA A 150 -46.13 -26.93 22.00
C ALA A 150 -46.90 -28.04 22.73
N ASN A 151 -47.35 -29.05 21.97
CA ASN A 151 -48.12 -30.19 22.47
C ASN A 151 -47.23 -31.22 23.18
N VAL A 152 -46.65 -30.81 24.31
CA VAL A 152 -45.81 -31.62 25.20
C VAL A 152 -46.38 -31.58 26.62
N GLU A 153 -45.96 -32.53 27.46
CA GLU A 153 -46.27 -32.50 28.89
C GLU A 153 -45.33 -31.54 29.60
N TRP A 154 -45.77 -30.30 29.78
CA TRP A 154 -44.99 -29.25 30.42
C TRP A 154 -44.81 -29.55 31.92
N LEU A 155 -43.71 -29.06 32.47
CA LEU A 155 -43.35 -29.23 33.87
C LEU A 155 -43.35 -27.90 34.61
N ARG A 156 -43.73 -27.89 35.89
CA ARG A 156 -43.57 -26.77 36.83
C ARG A 156 -42.30 -26.95 37.63
N LEU A 157 -41.61 -25.84 37.89
CA LEU A 157 -40.44 -25.82 38.77
C LEU A 157 -40.89 -25.78 40.23
N VAL A 158 -40.29 -26.63 41.06
CA VAL A 158 -40.48 -26.65 42.51
C VAL A 158 -39.12 -26.53 43.19
N ALA A 159 -38.98 -25.53 44.05
CA ALA A 159 -37.77 -25.29 44.84
C ALA A 159 -38.00 -25.67 46.30
N ASP A 160 -37.07 -26.43 46.86
CA ASP A 160 -37.08 -26.85 48.26
C ASP A 160 -36.69 -25.69 49.20
N GLN A 161 -37.07 -25.79 50.48
CA GLN A 161 -36.75 -24.77 51.49
C GLN A 161 -35.24 -24.61 51.76
N GLY A 162 -34.43 -25.63 51.44
CA GLY A 162 -32.98 -25.63 51.64
C GLY A 162 -32.16 -25.22 50.41
N LEU A 163 -32.80 -24.76 49.33
CA LEU A 163 -32.09 -24.31 48.13
C LEU A 163 -31.24 -23.07 48.43
N ASP A 164 -29.96 -23.14 48.07
CA ASP A 164 -29.11 -21.94 48.02
C ASP A 164 -29.44 -21.14 46.76
N TYR A 165 -29.98 -19.94 46.98
CA TYR A 165 -30.37 -19.02 45.93
C TYR A 165 -29.23 -18.10 45.50
N GLU A 166 -28.00 -18.21 46.02
CA GLU A 166 -26.88 -17.43 45.49
C GLU A 166 -26.37 -17.98 44.15
N SER A 167 -25.86 -17.08 43.30
CA SER A 167 -25.22 -17.46 42.04
C SER A 167 -23.86 -18.10 42.32
N THR A 168 -23.55 -19.18 41.62
CA THR A 168 -22.24 -19.85 41.71
C THR A 168 -21.23 -19.28 40.72
N LEU A 169 -21.64 -18.35 39.84
CA LEU A 169 -20.76 -17.71 38.88
C LEU A 169 -19.81 -16.74 39.56
N ARG A 170 -18.55 -17.16 39.65
CA ARG A 170 -17.44 -16.40 40.23
C ARG A 170 -16.21 -16.53 39.35
N TRP A 171 -15.36 -15.52 39.37
CA TRP A 171 -14.14 -15.48 38.57
C TRP A 171 -12.92 -15.17 39.44
N TYR A 172 -11.77 -15.68 39.04
CA TYR A 172 -10.49 -15.12 39.43
C TYR A 172 -9.98 -14.23 38.31
N PHE A 173 -9.67 -12.99 38.64
CA PHE A 173 -8.98 -12.09 37.73
C PHE A 173 -7.50 -12.12 38.03
N ILE A 174 -6.69 -12.41 37.02
CA ILE A 174 -5.24 -12.52 37.15
C ILE A 174 -4.59 -11.48 36.24
N ILE A 175 -3.68 -10.70 36.80
CA ILE A 175 -2.87 -9.68 36.15
C ILE A 175 -1.41 -10.13 36.28
N LYS A 176 -0.74 -10.32 35.16
CA LYS A 176 0.68 -10.70 35.14
C LYS A 176 1.50 -9.66 34.36
N PRO A 177 2.57 -9.09 34.93
CA PRO A 177 3.45 -8.20 34.19
C PRO A 177 4.20 -8.94 33.08
N LEU A 178 4.51 -8.23 32.00
CA LEU A 178 5.39 -8.73 30.95
C LEU A 178 6.87 -8.51 31.27
N GLY A 179 7.70 -9.46 30.85
CA GLY A 179 9.13 -9.46 31.15
C GLY A 179 9.51 -10.40 32.29
N ARG A 180 10.81 -10.57 32.52
CA ARG A 180 11.34 -11.44 33.57
C ARG A 180 11.52 -10.63 34.84
N MET A 181 11.01 -11.14 35.97
CA MET A 181 11.16 -10.51 37.30
C MET A 181 12.59 -10.62 37.88
N SER A 182 13.56 -11.05 37.08
CA SER A 182 14.99 -10.93 37.36
C SER A 182 15.60 -9.63 36.83
N ASP A 183 14.91 -8.93 35.92
CA ASP A 183 15.40 -7.70 35.28
C ASP A 183 14.99 -6.45 36.10
N LYS A 184 15.96 -5.58 36.36
CA LYS A 184 15.80 -4.36 37.16
C LYS A 184 14.74 -3.42 36.58
N GLU A 185 14.72 -3.23 35.27
CA GLU A 185 13.76 -2.31 34.64
C GLU A 185 12.34 -2.89 34.66
N SER A 186 12.18 -4.21 34.45
CA SER A 186 10.89 -4.87 34.62
C SER A 186 10.37 -4.76 36.06
N ILE A 187 11.24 -4.94 37.05
CA ILE A 187 10.89 -4.76 38.46
C ILE A 187 10.44 -3.32 38.74
N LEU A 188 11.19 -2.32 38.26
CA LEU A 188 10.89 -0.91 38.50
C LEU A 188 9.58 -0.48 37.80
N GLY A 189 9.43 -0.82 36.51
CA GLY A 189 8.24 -0.49 35.75
C GLY A 189 6.99 -1.16 36.32
N TRP A 190 7.07 -2.46 36.65
CA TRP A 190 5.97 -3.16 37.29
C TRP A 190 5.62 -2.61 38.66
N ARG A 191 6.62 -2.29 39.50
CA ARG A 191 6.38 -1.71 40.83
C ARG A 191 5.60 -0.39 40.73
N ASP A 192 5.96 0.46 39.79
CA ASP A 192 5.33 1.77 39.63
C ASP A 192 3.86 1.58 39.15
N PHE A 193 3.61 0.78 38.11
CA PHE A 193 2.24 0.51 37.62
C PHE A 193 1.37 -0.31 38.59
N SER A 194 1.94 -1.33 39.26
CA SER A 194 1.21 -2.15 40.23
C SER A 194 0.74 -1.35 41.46
N THR A 195 1.42 -0.24 41.79
CA THR A 195 0.95 0.67 42.85
C THR A 195 -0.40 1.27 42.49
N ASP A 196 -0.57 1.72 41.25
CA ASP A 196 -1.84 2.28 40.75
C ASP A 196 -2.94 1.20 40.68
N VAL A 197 -2.58 -0.03 40.29
CA VAL A 197 -3.50 -1.19 40.33
C VAL A 197 -3.93 -1.50 41.76
N ILE A 198 -3.02 -1.47 42.73
CA ILE A 198 -3.34 -1.72 44.15
C ILE A 198 -4.25 -0.63 44.71
N GLU A 199 -4.03 0.64 44.35
CA GLU A 199 -4.92 1.74 44.72
C GLU A 199 -6.34 1.52 44.17
N LEU A 200 -6.45 1.10 42.91
CA LEU A 200 -7.73 0.72 42.30
C LEU A 200 -8.41 -0.41 43.09
N LEU A 201 -7.68 -1.46 43.46
CA LEU A 201 -8.20 -2.60 44.23
C LEU A 201 -8.70 -2.16 45.61
N GLN A 202 -7.96 -1.29 46.30
CA GLN A 202 -8.35 -0.74 47.60
C GLN A 202 -9.61 0.11 47.50
N ARG A 203 -9.71 0.97 46.47
CA ARG A 203 -10.89 1.80 46.20
C ARG A 203 -12.16 0.96 45.96
N LEU A 204 -12.01 -0.20 45.33
CA LEU A 204 -13.10 -1.14 45.07
C LEU A 204 -13.35 -2.13 46.22
N GLY A 205 -12.56 -2.10 47.30
CA GLY A 205 -12.69 -3.01 48.44
C GLY A 205 -12.33 -4.47 48.14
N LEU A 206 -11.48 -4.71 47.13
CA LEU A 206 -11.15 -6.05 46.64
C LEU A 206 -9.94 -6.64 47.38
N LYS A 207 -10.09 -7.91 47.79
CA LYS A 207 -8.96 -8.70 48.31
C LYS A 207 -8.10 -9.18 47.15
N TYR A 208 -6.79 -9.25 47.35
CA TYR A 208 -5.86 -9.75 46.33
C TYR A 208 -4.69 -10.50 46.97
N ILE A 209 -4.03 -11.34 46.17
CA ILE A 209 -2.73 -11.94 46.48
C ILE A 209 -1.72 -11.41 45.46
N SER A 210 -0.51 -11.12 45.93
CA SER A 210 0.63 -10.74 45.10
C SER A 210 1.69 -11.84 45.18
N ASP A 211 2.00 -12.46 44.03
CA ASP A 211 3.12 -13.39 43.92
C ASP A 211 4.41 -12.60 43.65
N ILE A 212 5.33 -12.64 44.60
CA ILE A 212 6.62 -11.96 44.53
C ILE A 212 7.51 -12.56 43.41
N LYS A 213 7.38 -13.85 43.10
CA LYS A 213 8.27 -14.52 42.13
C LYS A 213 7.93 -14.16 40.70
N GLU A 214 6.66 -14.24 40.33
CA GLU A 214 6.18 -13.94 38.97
C GLU A 214 5.67 -12.50 38.81
N GLY A 215 5.55 -11.75 39.92
CA GLY A 215 4.94 -10.43 39.94
C GLY A 215 3.42 -10.44 39.74
N ALA A 216 2.77 -11.60 39.71
CA ALA A 216 1.36 -11.70 39.38
C ALA A 216 0.46 -11.19 40.52
N LEU A 217 -0.53 -10.39 40.19
CA LEU A 217 -1.62 -9.99 41.08
C LEU A 217 -2.88 -10.75 40.70
N PHE A 218 -3.60 -11.29 41.68
CA PHE A 218 -4.88 -11.93 41.39
C PHE A 218 -5.88 -11.77 42.53
N LEU A 219 -7.16 -11.72 42.15
CA LEU A 219 -8.28 -11.36 43.01
C LEU A 219 -9.54 -12.18 42.68
N PRO A 220 -10.41 -12.45 43.66
CA PRO A 220 -11.73 -13.01 43.41
C PRO A 220 -12.71 -11.91 42.98
N LEU A 221 -13.58 -12.27 42.04
CA LEU A 221 -14.71 -11.48 41.58
C LEU A 221 -15.97 -12.33 41.78
N ASP A 222 -16.72 -12.03 42.85
CA ASP A 222 -17.83 -12.87 43.31
C ASP A 222 -19.16 -12.63 42.59
N SER A 223 -19.20 -11.71 41.61
CA SER A 223 -20.41 -11.44 40.82
C SER A 223 -20.10 -10.88 39.44
N PHE A 224 -21.03 -11.08 38.50
CA PHE A 224 -20.94 -10.52 37.15
C PHE A 224 -20.82 -8.99 37.15
N ARG A 225 -21.56 -8.32 38.04
CA ARG A 225 -21.49 -6.85 38.19
C ARG A 225 -20.09 -6.39 38.57
N LEU A 226 -19.43 -7.13 39.47
CA LEU A 226 -18.07 -6.82 39.89
C LEU A 226 -17.06 -7.10 38.76
N LEU A 227 -17.22 -8.18 38.00
CA LEU A 227 -16.43 -8.45 36.80
C LEU A 227 -16.51 -7.30 35.79
N LYS A 228 -17.73 -6.86 35.46
CA LYS A 228 -17.95 -5.72 34.57
C LYS A 228 -17.27 -4.45 35.11
N SER A 229 -17.53 -4.11 36.37
CA SER A 229 -17.02 -2.88 36.98
C SER A 229 -15.49 -2.87 37.02
N PHE A 230 -14.87 -3.96 37.47
CA PHE A 230 -13.43 -4.08 37.55
C PHE A 230 -12.78 -4.03 36.16
N THR A 231 -13.32 -4.74 35.17
CA THR A 231 -12.82 -4.73 33.79
C THR A 231 -12.88 -3.31 33.19
N THR A 232 -13.94 -2.56 33.46
CA THR A 232 -14.07 -1.15 33.01
C THR A 232 -13.00 -0.27 33.63
N GLU A 233 -12.85 -0.30 34.96
CA GLU A 233 -11.88 0.52 35.68
C GLU A 233 -10.44 0.17 35.32
N MET A 234 -10.12 -1.12 35.17
CA MET A 234 -8.78 -1.57 34.81
C MET A 234 -8.37 -1.08 33.41
N MET A 235 -9.26 -1.16 32.42
CA MET A 235 -8.94 -0.64 31.08
C MET A 235 -8.85 0.89 31.04
N ASN A 236 -9.68 1.58 31.81
CA ASN A 236 -9.58 3.03 31.96
C ASN A 236 -8.27 3.46 32.63
N LEU A 237 -7.82 2.70 33.64
CA LEU A 237 -6.53 2.92 34.30
C LEU A 237 -5.37 2.78 33.31
N ILE A 238 -5.34 1.69 32.55
CA ILE A 238 -4.31 1.48 31.50
C ILE A 238 -4.32 2.62 30.49
N ARG A 239 -5.50 3.04 30.02
CA ARG A 239 -5.61 4.16 29.06
C ARG A 239 -5.05 5.45 29.67
N HIS A 240 -5.44 5.76 30.90
CA HIS A 240 -4.99 6.96 31.61
C HIS A 240 -3.47 7.00 31.79
N ASP A 241 -2.85 5.90 32.22
CA ASP A 241 -1.41 5.85 32.46
C ASP A 241 -0.60 5.91 31.15
N LYS A 242 -1.13 5.36 30.05
CA LYS A 242 -0.52 5.49 28.71
C LYS A 242 -0.60 6.91 28.15
N GLU A 243 -1.69 7.62 28.41
CA GLU A 243 -1.91 9.00 27.95
C GLU A 243 -1.16 10.04 28.80
N THR A 244 -0.78 9.69 30.03
CA THR A 244 -0.14 10.61 30.99
C THR A 244 1.40 10.54 30.85
N PRO A 245 2.09 11.61 30.38
CA PRO A 245 3.52 11.56 30.08
C PRO A 245 4.42 11.26 31.29
N ASP A 246 4.01 11.66 32.49
CA ASP A 246 4.80 11.52 33.73
C ASP A 246 4.61 10.15 34.42
N LYS A 247 3.63 9.35 33.98
CA LYS A 247 3.35 8.03 34.53
C LYS A 247 4.19 6.96 33.82
N LYS A 248 4.77 6.06 34.61
CA LYS A 248 5.53 4.91 34.10
C LYS A 248 4.61 3.69 33.98
N TYR A 249 3.95 3.61 32.85
CA TYR A 249 3.12 2.47 32.50
C TYR A 249 3.97 1.22 32.17
N TRP A 250 3.49 0.04 32.58
CA TRP A 250 4.12 -1.25 32.27
C TRP A 250 3.11 -2.26 31.69
N PRO A 251 3.43 -2.94 30.57
CA PRO A 251 2.53 -3.90 29.95
C PRO A 251 2.19 -5.10 30.84
N VAL A 252 0.91 -5.48 30.81
CA VAL A 252 0.37 -6.62 31.56
C VAL A 252 -0.46 -7.52 30.65
N VAL A 253 -0.52 -8.80 30.98
CA VAL A 253 -1.53 -9.72 30.45
C VAL A 253 -2.54 -10.02 31.54
N MET A 254 -3.81 -10.07 31.14
CA MET A 254 -4.92 -10.16 32.07
C MET A 254 -5.89 -11.24 31.64
N ALA A 255 -6.37 -12.06 32.58
CA ALA A 255 -7.40 -13.07 32.29
C ALA A 255 -8.41 -13.16 33.44
N ALA A 256 -9.70 -13.19 33.10
CA ALA A 256 -10.77 -13.56 34.01
C ALA A 256 -11.11 -15.04 33.78
N VAL A 257 -10.87 -15.86 34.79
CA VAL A 257 -11.01 -17.31 34.74
C VAL A 257 -12.15 -17.71 35.65
N PRO A 258 -13.15 -18.49 35.19
CA PRO A 258 -14.18 -19.02 36.08
C PRO A 258 -13.57 -19.80 37.25
N GLN A 259 -14.07 -19.57 38.46
CA GLN A 259 -13.51 -20.14 39.68
C GLN A 259 -13.50 -21.67 39.63
N GLY A 260 -14.64 -22.30 39.33
CA GLY A 260 -14.75 -23.76 39.29
C GLY A 260 -14.14 -24.42 40.53
N ASP A 261 -13.28 -25.43 40.32
CA ASP A 261 -12.56 -26.14 41.37
C ASP A 261 -11.24 -25.46 41.80
N LEU A 262 -10.94 -24.26 41.28
CA LEU A 262 -9.72 -23.54 41.61
C LEU A 262 -9.83 -22.87 42.99
N HIS A 263 -8.73 -22.92 43.74
CA HIS A 263 -8.63 -22.31 45.07
C HIS A 263 -7.82 -21.02 45.04
N PHE A 264 -8.26 -20.02 45.81
CA PHE A 264 -7.57 -18.74 45.97
C PHE A 264 -6.27 -18.89 46.78
N THR A 265 -5.19 -19.28 46.09
CA THR A 265 -3.87 -19.61 46.65
C THR A 265 -2.75 -19.08 45.75
N ALA A 266 -1.54 -18.95 46.29
CA ALA A 266 -0.36 -18.44 45.57
C ALA A 266 -0.07 -19.15 44.23
N ASP A 267 -0.39 -20.45 44.13
CA ASP A 267 -0.13 -21.26 42.93
C ASP A 267 -1.21 -21.13 41.84
N LEU A 268 -2.25 -20.33 42.06
CA LEU A 268 -3.39 -20.20 41.13
C LEU A 268 -2.97 -19.90 39.68
N PRO A 269 -2.08 -18.93 39.38
CA PRO A 269 -1.70 -18.62 37.99
C PRO A 269 -1.08 -19.81 37.23
N ARG A 270 -0.46 -20.75 37.95
CA ARG A 270 0.12 -21.97 37.36
C ARG A 270 -0.91 -23.05 37.09
N LYS A 271 -2.03 -23.06 37.82
CA LYS A 271 -3.11 -24.06 37.68
C LYS A 271 -4.11 -23.73 36.57
N VAL A 272 -4.13 -22.49 36.09
CA VAL A 272 -5.11 -21.97 35.12
C VAL A 272 -4.92 -22.55 33.70
N GLY A 273 -3.79 -23.20 33.40
CA GLY A 273 -3.57 -23.88 32.11
C GLY A 273 -3.51 -22.93 30.90
N LEU A 274 -3.31 -21.63 31.13
CA LEU A 274 -3.17 -20.61 30.09
C LEU A 274 -1.69 -20.42 29.70
N ASP A 275 -1.42 -20.31 28.39
CA ASP A 275 -0.12 -19.83 27.91
C ASP A 275 -0.07 -18.30 27.98
N TRP A 276 0.41 -17.79 29.12
CA TRP A 276 0.57 -16.37 29.40
C TRP A 276 1.45 -15.62 28.37
N ASN A 277 2.30 -16.32 27.62
CA ASN A 277 3.17 -15.69 26.62
C ASN A 277 2.42 -15.34 25.34
N ARG A 278 1.26 -15.96 25.08
CA ARG A 278 0.44 -15.72 23.88
C ARG A 278 -0.61 -14.64 24.09
N LEU A 279 -0.99 -14.38 25.34
CA LEU A 279 -2.01 -13.39 25.66
C LEU A 279 -1.63 -12.00 25.14
N THR A 280 -2.61 -11.35 24.51
CA THR A 280 -2.49 -9.97 24.02
C THR A 280 -2.31 -9.00 25.21
N PRO A 281 -1.26 -8.17 25.23
CA PRO A 281 -1.06 -7.21 26.29
C PRO A 281 -2.26 -6.26 26.42
N ASP A 282 -2.59 -5.92 27.67
CA ASP A 282 -3.52 -4.87 28.08
C ASP A 282 -5.01 -5.08 27.81
N TYR A 283 -5.37 -6.20 27.20
CA TYR A 283 -6.77 -6.57 27.06
C TYR A 283 -7.13 -7.68 28.04
N PRO A 284 -8.22 -7.54 28.79
CA PRO A 284 -8.78 -8.63 29.57
C PRO A 284 -9.20 -9.79 28.66
N HIS A 285 -8.69 -10.98 28.96
CA HIS A 285 -9.11 -12.21 28.32
C HIS A 285 -10.23 -12.85 29.11
N VAL A 286 -11.31 -13.19 28.42
CA VAL A 286 -12.48 -13.85 29.00
C VAL A 286 -12.94 -14.98 28.08
N ARG A 287 -13.72 -15.92 28.60
CA ARG A 287 -14.38 -16.92 27.75
C ARG A 287 -15.42 -16.25 26.85
N PHE A 288 -15.70 -16.80 25.67
CA PHE A 288 -16.68 -16.22 24.74
C PHE A 288 -18.03 -15.95 25.39
N MET A 289 -18.53 -16.86 26.22
CA MET A 289 -19.80 -16.64 26.92
C MET A 289 -19.77 -15.39 27.80
N ASP A 290 -18.71 -15.24 28.62
CA ASP A 290 -18.52 -14.05 29.47
C ASP A 290 -18.36 -12.78 28.60
N GLY A 291 -17.66 -12.91 27.47
CA GLY A 291 -17.51 -11.84 26.50
C GLY A 291 -18.84 -11.40 25.91
N PHE A 292 -19.72 -12.32 25.51
CA PHE A 292 -21.05 -11.99 24.99
C PHE A 292 -21.91 -11.30 26.06
N LEU A 293 -21.85 -11.73 27.32
CA LEU A 293 -22.52 -11.05 28.43
C LEU A 293 -22.00 -9.61 28.62
N LEU A 294 -20.70 -9.38 28.39
CA LEU A 294 -20.02 -8.10 28.51
C LEU A 294 -20.12 -7.22 27.25
N SER A 295 -20.54 -7.80 26.11
CA SER A 295 -20.63 -7.15 24.80
C SER A 295 -21.48 -5.87 24.73
N PRO A 296 -22.47 -5.60 25.61
CA PRO A 296 -23.13 -4.31 25.63
C PRO A 296 -22.16 -3.16 25.94
N TRP A 297 -21.18 -3.39 26.82
CA TRP A 297 -20.24 -2.37 27.30
C TRP A 297 -18.87 -2.43 26.62
N PHE A 298 -18.50 -3.58 26.07
CA PHE A 298 -17.19 -3.82 25.49
C PHE A 298 -17.28 -4.33 24.07
N ARG A 299 -16.26 -4.05 23.26
CA ARG A 299 -16.08 -4.71 21.98
C ARG A 299 -15.28 -5.99 22.20
N MET A 300 -15.74 -7.08 21.60
CA MET A 300 -15.05 -8.36 21.65
C MET A 300 -14.16 -8.49 20.42
N ASN A 301 -12.94 -9.00 20.60
CA ASN A 301 -12.10 -9.45 19.49
C ASN A 301 -11.70 -10.91 19.73
N GLU A 302 -11.76 -11.75 18.70
CA GLU A 302 -11.38 -13.16 18.78
C GLU A 302 -9.91 -13.28 19.21
N ALA A 303 -9.66 -14.13 20.22
CA ALA A 303 -8.30 -14.40 20.69
C ALA A 303 -7.93 -15.83 20.30
N ARG A 304 -7.12 -15.97 19.24
CA ARG A 304 -6.81 -17.29 18.64
C ARG A 304 -5.66 -17.99 19.36
N TYR A 305 -5.96 -18.59 20.50
CA TYR A 305 -4.97 -19.35 21.27
C TYR A 305 -4.91 -20.85 20.94
N SER A 306 -5.95 -21.44 20.34
CA SER A 306 -6.03 -22.89 20.12
C SER A 306 -6.35 -23.25 18.66
N ALA A 307 -5.73 -24.32 18.15
CA ALA A 307 -5.99 -24.86 16.80
C ALA A 307 -7.36 -25.59 16.68
N GLY A 308 -8.08 -25.75 17.79
CA GLY A 308 -9.35 -26.47 17.85
C GLY A 308 -10.57 -25.66 17.35
N PRO A 309 -11.74 -26.30 17.22
CA PRO A 309 -13.00 -25.62 16.92
C PRO A 309 -13.32 -24.59 18.00
N VAL A 310 -13.80 -23.42 17.60
CA VAL A 310 -14.17 -22.35 18.54
C VAL A 310 -15.45 -22.73 19.28
N THR A 311 -15.37 -22.75 20.61
CA THR A 311 -16.48 -23.08 21.52
C THR A 311 -16.76 -21.90 22.45
N LEU A 312 -17.84 -21.96 23.23
CA LEU A 312 -18.16 -20.91 24.21
C LEU A 312 -17.10 -20.78 25.32
N ASP A 313 -16.31 -21.83 25.54
CA ASP A 313 -15.20 -21.84 26.48
C ASP A 313 -13.87 -21.34 25.87
N SER A 314 -13.83 -21.13 24.54
CA SER A 314 -12.69 -20.49 23.89
C SER A 314 -12.55 -19.03 24.34
N TRP A 315 -11.34 -18.49 24.19
CA TRP A 315 -10.99 -17.17 24.71
C TRP A 315 -11.25 -16.04 23.71
N CYS A 316 -11.61 -14.88 24.22
CA CYS A 316 -11.71 -13.63 23.49
C CYS A 316 -11.10 -12.49 24.32
N THR A 317 -10.75 -11.39 23.65
CA THR A 317 -10.28 -10.16 24.28
C THR A 317 -11.39 -9.12 24.31
N LEU A 318 -11.39 -8.30 25.37
CA LEU A 318 -12.31 -7.18 25.51
C LEU A 318 -11.58 -5.87 25.32
N SER A 319 -12.13 -4.98 24.50
CA SER A 319 -11.69 -3.58 24.38
C SER A 319 -12.82 -2.62 24.75
N LEU A 320 -12.47 -1.43 25.25
CA LEU A 320 -13.45 -0.37 25.50
C LEU A 320 -14.18 -0.01 24.20
N LYS A 321 -15.50 0.20 24.27
CA LYS A 321 -16.23 0.89 23.21
C LYS A 321 -15.97 2.38 23.39
N ASP A 322 -15.14 2.98 22.52
CA ASP A 322 -14.99 4.43 22.53
C ASP A 322 -16.33 5.07 22.15
N GLY A 323 -16.79 6.00 22.99
CA GLY A 323 -18.11 6.61 22.83
C GLY A 323 -18.21 7.38 21.52
N ASP A 324 -19.08 6.92 20.62
CA ASP A 324 -19.85 7.62 19.57
C ASP A 324 -19.22 8.84 18.86
N LYS A 325 -17.88 8.95 18.81
CA LYS A 325 -17.19 9.86 17.91
C LYS A 325 -17.22 9.20 16.55
N GLY A 326 -18.13 9.67 15.69
CA GLY A 326 -18.47 9.14 14.36
C GLY A 326 -17.37 9.12 13.30
N GLY A 327 -16.14 8.71 13.63
CA GLY A 327 -15.26 8.05 12.69
C GLY A 327 -15.64 6.58 12.67
N ALA A 328 -15.88 5.99 11.49
CA ALA A 328 -15.98 4.54 11.39
C ALA A 328 -14.71 3.95 12.01
N TYR A 329 -14.81 3.23 13.12
CA TYR A 329 -13.65 2.54 13.70
C TYR A 329 -13.58 1.17 13.03
N GLY A 330 -12.68 1.00 12.07
CA GLY A 330 -12.42 -0.28 11.45
C GLY A 330 -11.19 -0.96 12.04
N THR A 331 -11.13 -2.28 11.85
CA THR A 331 -9.95 -3.11 12.10
C THR A 331 -9.63 -3.81 10.80
N MET A 332 -8.36 -3.88 10.43
CA MET A 332 -7.97 -4.66 9.25
C MET A 332 -8.37 -6.13 9.44
N GLN A 333 -9.21 -6.67 8.54
CA GLN A 333 -9.70 -8.05 8.63
C GLN A 333 -8.75 -9.00 7.90
N VAL A 334 -7.59 -9.24 8.48
CA VAL A 334 -6.64 -10.26 8.01
C VAL A 334 -6.42 -11.25 9.13
N ALA A 335 -6.99 -12.45 9.00
CA ALA A 335 -6.80 -13.52 9.97
C ALA A 335 -5.61 -14.40 9.56
N LEU A 336 -4.66 -14.63 10.47
CA LEU A 336 -3.56 -15.56 10.20
C LEU A 336 -4.04 -17.02 10.29
N PRO A 337 -3.42 -17.93 9.53
CA PRO A 337 -3.71 -19.36 9.61
C PRO A 337 -3.36 -19.92 10.99
N ASN A 338 -4.28 -20.70 11.56
CA ASN A 338 -4.03 -21.49 12.76
C ASN A 338 -2.81 -22.41 12.60
N ALA A 339 -2.59 -22.98 11.41
CA ALA A 339 -1.43 -23.84 11.15
C ALA A 339 -0.07 -23.12 11.38
N LEU A 340 -0.04 -21.79 11.27
CA LEU A 340 1.16 -20.97 11.48
C LEU A 340 1.31 -20.49 12.93
N VAL A 341 0.20 -20.33 13.66
CA VAL A 341 0.17 -19.64 14.96
C VAL A 341 -0.13 -20.57 16.14
N ALA A 342 -0.91 -21.63 15.94
CA ALA A 342 -1.63 -22.33 17.00
C ALA A 342 -0.96 -23.62 17.54
N VAL A 343 0.35 -23.60 17.77
CA VAL A 343 1.06 -24.72 18.43
C VAL A 343 1.39 -24.38 19.88
N ASP A 344 0.83 -25.15 20.81
CA ASP A 344 1.01 -24.97 22.25
C ASP A 344 2.40 -25.45 22.70
N GLY A 345 3.11 -24.62 23.47
CA GLY A 345 4.39 -24.97 24.09
C GLY A 345 5.60 -25.12 23.16
N GLY A 346 5.44 -24.88 21.86
CA GLY A 346 6.54 -24.91 20.87
C GLY A 346 7.49 -23.71 21.02
N ARG A 347 8.81 -23.96 20.92
CA ARG A 347 9.82 -22.90 20.82
C ARG A 347 9.80 -22.27 19.42
N GLU A 348 10.06 -20.97 19.33
CA GLU A 348 10.17 -20.27 18.04
C GLU A 348 11.35 -20.83 17.24
N CYS A 349 11.12 -21.18 15.97
CA CYS A 349 12.18 -21.62 15.09
C CYS A 349 13.07 -20.44 14.72
N PHE A 350 14.37 -20.55 14.96
CA PHE A 350 15.35 -19.51 14.63
C PHE A 350 15.24 -18.99 13.19
N TYR A 351 15.01 -19.89 12.24
CA TYR A 351 15.04 -19.58 10.81
C TYR A 351 13.80 -18.83 10.28
N CYS A 352 12.62 -18.99 10.92
CA CYS A 352 11.36 -18.49 10.38
C CYS A 352 10.34 -18.00 11.42
N GLY A 353 10.63 -18.09 12.71
CA GLY A 353 9.76 -17.65 13.80
C GLY A 353 8.61 -18.60 14.14
N LEU A 354 8.26 -19.55 13.27
CA LEU A 354 7.16 -20.50 13.51
C LEU A 354 7.48 -21.49 14.65
N LYS A 355 6.44 -21.96 15.35
CA LYS A 355 6.57 -22.82 16.55
C LYS A 355 6.28 -24.30 16.31
N ASN A 356 6.01 -24.69 15.06
CA ASN A 356 5.53 -26.02 14.68
C ASN A 356 6.63 -27.02 14.28
N HIS A 357 7.90 -26.62 14.26
CA HIS A 357 9.02 -27.51 13.91
C HIS A 357 10.32 -27.09 14.61
N LYS A 358 11.30 -27.99 14.65
CA LYS A 358 12.67 -27.69 15.14
C LYS A 358 13.50 -27.01 14.05
N PRO A 359 14.52 -26.18 14.40
CA PRO A 359 15.38 -25.53 13.40
C PRO A 359 15.96 -26.47 12.35
N SER A 360 16.38 -27.68 12.73
CA SER A 360 16.94 -28.68 11.80
C SER A 360 15.96 -29.14 10.70
N GLN A 361 14.66 -29.02 10.94
CA GLN A 361 13.57 -29.43 10.06
C GLN A 361 12.92 -28.24 9.33
N CYS A 362 13.51 -27.03 9.41
CA CYS A 362 12.86 -25.83 8.90
C CYS A 362 12.63 -25.90 7.37
N PRO A 363 11.39 -25.63 6.89
CA PRO A 363 11.09 -25.61 5.47
C PRO A 363 11.96 -24.63 4.67
N SER A 364 12.43 -23.53 5.30
CA SER A 364 13.29 -22.56 4.63
C SER A 364 14.60 -23.16 4.11
N LYS A 365 15.06 -24.30 4.67
CA LYS A 365 16.27 -25.02 4.21
C LYS A 365 16.11 -25.62 2.81
N ARG A 366 14.87 -25.78 2.33
CA ARG A 366 14.56 -26.24 0.96
C ARG A 366 14.46 -25.09 -0.05
N ILE A 367 14.46 -23.84 0.41
CA ILE A 367 14.37 -22.68 -0.47
C ILE A 367 15.78 -22.24 -0.89
N ALA A 368 16.13 -22.44 -2.15
CA ALA A 368 17.51 -22.25 -2.61
C ALA A 368 17.96 -20.78 -2.60
N THR A 369 17.07 -19.83 -2.91
CA THR A 369 17.41 -18.40 -3.07
C THR A 369 16.39 -17.50 -2.38
N PRO A 370 16.80 -16.33 -1.86
CA PRO A 370 15.86 -15.29 -1.42
C PRO A 370 14.90 -14.89 -2.54
N GLN A 371 13.66 -14.56 -2.20
CA GLN A 371 12.59 -14.21 -3.15
C GLN A 371 11.97 -12.83 -2.86
N PRO A 372 12.75 -11.73 -2.95
CA PRO A 372 12.26 -10.39 -2.63
C PRO A 372 11.08 -9.94 -3.51
N GLN A 373 10.87 -10.58 -4.66
CA GLN A 373 9.72 -10.33 -5.55
C GLN A 373 8.36 -10.67 -4.92
N VAL A 374 8.32 -11.52 -3.89
CA VAL A 374 7.07 -11.91 -3.21
C VAL A 374 6.31 -10.69 -2.70
N TRP A 375 7.01 -9.71 -2.13
CA TRP A 375 6.40 -8.47 -1.64
C TRP A 375 5.76 -7.63 -2.75
N ARG A 376 6.41 -7.55 -3.92
CA ARG A 376 5.87 -6.88 -5.11
C ARG A 376 4.66 -7.59 -5.70
N LEU A 377 4.60 -8.92 -5.58
CA LEU A 377 3.45 -9.70 -6.03
C LEU A 377 2.27 -9.55 -5.07
N LEU A 378 2.52 -9.55 -3.75
CA LEU A 378 1.48 -9.30 -2.73
C LEU A 378 0.89 -7.90 -2.87
N ALA A 379 1.70 -6.90 -3.24
CA ALA A 379 1.21 -5.54 -3.51
C ALA A 379 0.18 -5.46 -4.65
N LYS A 380 0.08 -6.48 -5.51
CA LYS A 380 -0.89 -6.56 -6.61
C LYS A 380 -2.18 -7.32 -6.25
N ALA A 381 -2.22 -7.93 -5.07
CA ALA A 381 -3.39 -8.65 -4.58
C ALA A 381 -4.19 -7.76 -3.61
N ASP A 382 -5.52 -7.87 -3.67
CA ASP A 382 -6.40 -7.14 -2.76
C ASP A 382 -6.27 -7.68 -1.34
N ILE A 383 -6.24 -6.80 -0.35
CA ILE A 383 -6.09 -7.24 1.05
C ILE A 383 -7.26 -8.10 1.52
N ALA A 384 -8.47 -7.85 1.01
CA ALA A 384 -9.64 -8.69 1.32
C ALA A 384 -9.40 -10.18 0.97
N GLN A 385 -8.61 -10.46 -0.08
CA GLN A 385 -8.29 -11.83 -0.50
C GLN A 385 -7.26 -12.51 0.40
N PHE A 386 -6.53 -11.77 1.25
CA PHE A 386 -5.52 -12.37 2.12
C PHE A 386 -6.15 -13.34 3.12
N SER A 387 -7.33 -12.98 3.65
CA SER A 387 -8.08 -13.85 4.57
C SER A 387 -8.52 -15.16 3.91
N ASP A 388 -8.98 -15.11 2.65
CA ASP A 388 -9.33 -16.30 1.88
C ASP A 388 -8.10 -17.17 1.61
N GLY A 389 -6.98 -16.55 1.21
CA GLY A 389 -5.72 -17.27 0.99
C GLY A 389 -5.16 -17.92 2.26
N PHE A 390 -5.32 -17.27 3.41
CA PHE A 390 -4.95 -17.85 4.70
C PHE A 390 -5.91 -18.95 5.16
N ALA A 391 -7.21 -18.83 4.87
CA ALA A 391 -8.17 -19.91 5.12
C ALA A 391 -7.89 -21.15 4.25
N GLY A 392 -7.45 -20.95 3.00
CA GLY A 392 -6.94 -22.03 2.14
C GLY A 392 -5.72 -22.72 2.73
N LEU A 393 -4.76 -21.93 3.26
CA LEU A 393 -3.60 -22.49 3.96
C LEU A 393 -3.99 -23.35 5.18
N ASP A 394 -4.96 -22.94 5.98
CA ASP A 394 -5.44 -23.74 7.12
C ASP A 394 -6.10 -25.07 6.69
N LYS A 395 -6.63 -25.14 5.47
CA LYS A 395 -7.22 -26.36 4.92
C LYS A 395 -6.15 -27.32 4.37
N ASP A 396 -5.12 -26.77 3.74
CA ASP A 396 -4.12 -27.55 3.01
C ASP A 396 -2.87 -27.90 3.86
N VAL A 397 -2.61 -27.14 4.93
CA VAL A 397 -1.49 -27.35 5.84
C VAL A 397 -1.95 -28.08 7.11
N SER A 398 -1.47 -29.30 7.28
CA SER A 398 -1.73 -30.10 8.49
C SER A 398 -0.83 -29.65 9.64
N THR A 399 -1.38 -29.52 10.85
CA THR A 399 -0.57 -29.25 12.05
C THR A 399 0.29 -30.45 12.47
N GLU A 400 -0.13 -31.68 12.17
CA GLU A 400 0.61 -32.90 12.49
C GLU A 400 1.79 -33.15 11.53
N ASP A 401 1.61 -32.84 10.25
CA ASP A 401 2.63 -32.96 9.20
C ASP A 401 2.92 -31.60 8.53
N PHE A 402 3.25 -30.62 9.38
CA PHE A 402 3.42 -29.23 8.95
C PHE A 402 4.49 -29.09 7.86
N VAL A 403 5.65 -29.71 8.05
CA VAL A 403 6.81 -29.52 7.18
C VAL A 403 6.55 -30.03 5.75
N ALA A 404 5.97 -31.23 5.59
CA ALA A 404 5.72 -31.75 4.25
C ALA A 404 4.55 -31.02 3.57
N SER A 405 3.49 -30.70 4.32
CA SER A 405 2.31 -30.01 3.77
C SER A 405 2.62 -28.58 3.34
N ILE A 406 3.35 -27.79 4.13
CA ILE A 406 3.71 -26.41 3.76
C ILE A 406 4.64 -26.37 2.55
N LEU A 407 5.60 -27.31 2.44
CA LEU A 407 6.47 -27.41 1.28
C LEU A 407 5.68 -27.69 0.00
N LYS A 408 4.71 -28.61 0.07
CA LYS A 408 3.81 -28.91 -1.06
C LYS A 408 3.04 -27.67 -1.50
N VAL A 409 2.52 -26.87 -0.57
CA VAL A 409 1.83 -25.61 -0.91
C VAL A 409 2.77 -24.62 -1.57
N MET A 410 3.99 -24.45 -1.04
CA MET A 410 4.99 -23.56 -1.62
C MET A 410 5.47 -23.98 -3.03
N GLU A 411 5.47 -25.28 -3.32
CA GLU A 411 5.81 -25.84 -4.64
C GLU A 411 4.64 -25.81 -5.64
N SER A 412 3.40 -25.79 -5.13
CA SER A 412 2.20 -25.66 -5.95
C SER A 412 2.12 -24.25 -6.59
N ARG A 413 1.38 -24.14 -7.70
CA ARG A 413 1.37 -23.03 -8.69
C ARG A 413 1.19 -21.63 -8.05
N ASN A 414 1.37 -20.56 -8.85
CA ASN A 414 1.32 -19.13 -8.47
C ASN A 414 -0.05 -18.61 -7.93
N ASP A 415 -0.73 -19.36 -7.07
CA ASP A 415 -1.90 -18.88 -6.32
C ASP A 415 -1.48 -18.02 -5.12
N LEU A 416 -2.47 -17.35 -4.53
CA LEU A 416 -2.27 -16.46 -3.40
C LEU A 416 -1.83 -17.22 -2.14
N GLU A 417 -2.27 -18.46 -1.95
CA GLU A 417 -1.90 -19.33 -0.83
C GLU A 417 -0.40 -19.63 -0.83
N SER A 418 0.13 -20.11 -1.96
CA SER A 418 1.56 -20.32 -2.17
C SER A 418 2.35 -19.01 -2.00
N LEU A 419 1.81 -17.89 -2.48
CA LEU A 419 2.45 -16.58 -2.32
C LEU A 419 2.53 -16.13 -0.85
N LEU A 420 1.45 -16.28 -0.09
CA LEU A 420 1.39 -15.96 1.34
C LEU A 420 2.31 -16.87 2.16
N ALA A 421 2.33 -18.18 1.87
CA ALA A 421 3.26 -19.12 2.51
C ALA A 421 4.72 -18.72 2.27
N ARG A 422 5.09 -18.43 1.02
CA ARG A 422 6.43 -17.93 0.68
C ARG A 422 6.75 -16.62 1.40
N ALA A 423 5.80 -15.69 1.49
CA ALA A 423 5.99 -14.42 2.17
C ALA A 423 6.36 -14.59 3.64
N VAL A 424 5.72 -15.52 4.36
CA VAL A 424 6.06 -15.85 5.76
C VAL A 424 7.53 -16.24 5.89
N PHE A 425 8.07 -17.08 5.00
CA PHE A 425 9.49 -17.46 5.03
C PHE A 425 10.43 -16.36 4.53
N GLU A 426 9.96 -15.38 3.76
CA GLU A 426 10.76 -14.21 3.35
C GLU A 426 10.93 -13.16 4.44
N ILE A 427 10.05 -13.12 5.46
CA ILE A 427 10.14 -12.18 6.60
C ILE A 427 11.51 -12.29 7.27
N ASP A 428 11.95 -13.51 7.54
CA ASP A 428 13.20 -13.82 8.23
C ASP A 428 14.29 -14.33 7.29
N VAL A 429 14.23 -13.95 6.00
CA VAL A 429 15.26 -14.36 5.04
C VAL A 429 16.71 -14.09 5.50
N PRO A 430 17.04 -13.01 6.25
CA PRO A 430 18.42 -12.73 6.59
C PRO A 430 19.09 -13.73 7.55
N VAL A 431 18.32 -14.55 8.27
CA VAL A 431 18.84 -15.56 9.20
C VAL A 431 18.85 -16.96 8.61
N GLN A 432 18.50 -17.09 7.34
CA GLN A 432 18.42 -18.36 6.65
C GLN A 432 19.71 -18.64 5.88
N LEU A 433 20.06 -19.93 5.77
CA LEU A 433 21.29 -20.39 5.11
C LEU A 433 21.45 -19.82 3.69
N ARG A 434 20.35 -19.65 2.95
CA ARG A 434 20.33 -19.03 1.62
C ARG A 434 20.85 -17.60 1.58
N THR A 435 20.68 -16.80 2.64
CA THR A 435 21.28 -15.46 2.73
C THR A 435 22.75 -15.54 3.12
N LEU A 436 23.13 -16.49 3.99
CA LEU A 436 24.54 -16.71 4.35
C LEU A 436 25.40 -17.00 3.10
N LYS A 437 24.88 -17.81 2.16
CA LYS A 437 25.53 -18.05 0.86
C LYS A 437 25.80 -16.77 0.06
N LEU A 438 24.91 -15.77 0.16
CA LEU A 438 25.09 -14.47 -0.50
C LEU A 438 26.11 -13.60 0.24
N VAL A 439 26.08 -13.59 1.57
CA VAL A 439 27.01 -12.85 2.42
C VAL A 439 28.44 -13.32 2.23
N TRP A 440 28.66 -14.63 2.10
CA TRP A 440 29.98 -15.19 1.79
C TRP A 440 30.57 -14.69 0.48
N ARG A 441 29.70 -14.36 -0.47
CA ARG A 441 30.07 -13.93 -1.82
C ARG A 441 29.95 -12.41 -2.00
N SER A 442 29.45 -11.68 -1.02
CA SER A 442 29.19 -10.25 -1.15
C SER A 442 30.49 -9.46 -1.28
N ARG A 443 30.56 -8.54 -2.25
CA ARG A 443 31.70 -7.64 -2.43
C ARG A 443 31.45 -6.23 -1.92
N GLY A 444 30.18 -5.83 -1.77
CA GLY A 444 29.82 -4.51 -1.26
C GLY A 444 29.93 -4.41 0.26
N LYS A 445 30.06 -3.17 0.75
CA LYS A 445 30.15 -2.86 2.19
C LYS A 445 28.79 -2.60 2.85
N GLU A 446 27.80 -2.20 2.05
CA GLU A 446 26.44 -1.83 2.47
C GLU A 446 25.44 -2.93 2.08
N TRP A 447 24.46 -3.19 2.94
CA TRP A 447 23.48 -4.28 2.74
C TRP A 447 22.69 -4.16 1.44
N ALA A 448 22.16 -2.95 1.12
CA ALA A 448 21.29 -2.74 -0.04
C ALA A 448 21.97 -3.03 -1.39
N ASP A 449 23.28 -2.78 -1.48
CA ASP A 449 24.06 -2.93 -2.71
C ASP A 449 24.98 -4.16 -2.69
N GLY A 450 25.21 -4.75 -1.52
CA GLY A 450 26.20 -5.80 -1.29
C GLY A 450 25.97 -7.08 -2.09
N PHE A 451 24.72 -7.33 -2.50
CA PHE A 451 24.33 -8.50 -3.28
C PHE A 451 24.20 -8.25 -4.79
N LYS A 452 24.41 -7.01 -5.27
CA LYS A 452 24.37 -6.69 -6.71
C LYS A 452 25.52 -7.34 -7.49
N GLN A 453 26.67 -7.50 -6.84
CA GLN A 453 27.85 -8.16 -7.40
C GLN A 453 28.37 -9.22 -6.41
N LEU A 454 28.34 -10.47 -6.84
CA LEU A 454 28.77 -11.62 -6.05
C LEU A 454 30.07 -12.19 -6.60
N ALA A 455 31.00 -12.53 -5.70
CA ALA A 455 32.15 -13.36 -6.02
C ALA A 455 31.72 -14.77 -6.46
N PRO A 456 32.58 -15.53 -7.17
CA PRO A 456 32.35 -16.97 -7.35
C PRO A 456 32.31 -17.70 -6.00
N GLN A 457 31.83 -18.95 -6.01
CA GLN A 457 31.93 -19.81 -4.83
C GLN A 457 33.40 -20.19 -4.65
N GLU A 458 33.98 -19.77 -3.53
CA GLU A 458 35.37 -20.05 -3.15
C GLU A 458 35.37 -20.77 -1.79
N GLY A 459 36.37 -21.62 -1.56
CA GLY A 459 36.54 -22.39 -0.33
C GLY A 459 36.20 -23.87 -0.50
N ASP A 460 37.21 -24.72 -0.27
CA ASP A 460 37.02 -26.18 -0.29
C ASP A 460 36.27 -26.63 0.97
N TYR A 461 35.44 -27.67 0.84
CA TYR A 461 34.62 -28.31 1.90
C TYR A 461 33.47 -27.47 2.48
N ILE A 462 33.57 -26.14 2.51
CA ILE A 462 32.57 -25.29 3.18
C ILE A 462 31.20 -25.30 2.49
N TRP A 463 31.16 -25.38 1.16
CA TRP A 463 29.91 -25.47 0.39
C TRP A 463 29.25 -26.84 0.52
N ASP A 464 30.04 -27.91 0.55
CA ASP A 464 29.54 -29.26 0.80
C ASP A 464 29.02 -29.41 2.24
N ALA A 465 29.68 -28.76 3.21
CA ALA A 465 29.22 -28.68 4.59
C ALA A 465 27.87 -27.94 4.68
N MET A 466 27.73 -26.84 3.95
CA MET A 466 26.48 -26.08 3.84
C MET A 466 25.35 -26.94 3.25
N GLU A 467 25.61 -27.66 2.16
CA GLU A 467 24.63 -28.55 1.55
C GLU A 467 24.25 -29.72 2.49
N SER A 468 25.22 -30.27 3.22
CA SER A 468 24.97 -31.34 4.21
C SER A 468 24.07 -30.83 5.33
N LEU A 469 24.33 -29.62 5.84
CA LEU A 469 23.47 -28.97 6.83
C LEU A 469 22.06 -28.73 6.28
N GLU A 470 21.92 -28.25 5.05
CA GLU A 470 20.60 -28.05 4.39
C GLU A 470 19.79 -29.35 4.27
N LYS A 471 20.46 -30.48 4.05
CA LYS A 471 19.84 -31.82 4.02
C LYS A 471 19.52 -32.36 5.42
N GLY A 472 20.05 -31.74 6.48
CA GLY A 472 19.90 -32.18 7.86
C GLY A 472 20.91 -33.25 8.29
N ASP A 473 21.96 -33.48 7.50
CA ASP A 473 23.05 -34.41 7.82
C ASP A 473 24.12 -33.69 8.66
N LEU A 474 23.90 -33.68 9.97
CA LEU A 474 24.78 -32.99 10.93
C LEU A 474 26.16 -33.65 11.03
N ASP A 475 26.26 -34.97 10.87
CA ASP A 475 27.51 -35.71 11.01
C ASP A 475 28.44 -35.45 9.82
N ALA A 476 27.90 -35.50 8.60
CA ALA A 476 28.65 -35.14 7.39
C ALA A 476 29.07 -33.66 7.42
N ALA A 477 28.17 -32.77 7.85
CA ALA A 477 28.49 -31.35 7.99
C ALA A 477 29.62 -31.12 9.01
N GLU A 478 29.64 -31.84 10.14
CA GLU A 478 30.68 -31.73 11.16
C GLU A 478 32.06 -32.11 10.61
N GLY A 479 32.14 -33.23 9.88
CA GLY A 479 33.39 -33.70 9.26
C GLY A 479 33.97 -32.66 8.30
N LEU A 480 33.14 -32.16 7.38
CA LEU A 480 33.54 -31.16 6.38
C LEU A 480 33.88 -29.80 7.02
N LEU A 481 33.17 -29.39 8.08
CA LEU A 481 33.47 -28.17 8.84
C LEU A 481 34.84 -28.23 9.51
N LYS A 482 35.22 -29.37 10.08
CA LYS A 482 36.56 -29.56 10.69
C LYS A 482 37.66 -29.41 9.64
N GLU A 483 37.47 -29.97 8.45
CA GLU A 483 38.42 -29.84 7.34
C GLU A 483 38.50 -28.39 6.82
N ALA A 484 37.35 -27.74 6.65
CA ALA A 484 37.28 -26.33 6.24
C ALA A 484 37.97 -25.41 7.25
N GLN A 485 37.75 -25.61 8.55
CA GLN A 485 38.37 -24.81 9.61
C GLN A 485 39.88 -25.07 9.72
N ALA A 486 40.33 -26.33 9.58
CA ALA A 486 41.74 -26.66 9.59
C ALA A 486 42.49 -26.00 8.42
N LYS A 487 41.87 -25.96 7.23
CA LYS A 487 42.44 -25.36 6.04
C LYS A 487 42.38 -23.82 6.06
N TYR A 488 41.31 -23.25 6.59
CA TYR A 488 41.06 -21.80 6.62
C TYR A 488 40.79 -21.28 8.05
N PRO A 489 41.76 -21.33 8.97
CA PRO A 489 41.55 -21.07 10.40
C PRO A 489 41.18 -19.61 10.74
N ARG A 490 41.43 -18.67 9.82
CA ARG A 490 41.09 -17.24 9.97
C ARG A 490 39.90 -16.81 9.12
N SER A 491 39.24 -17.75 8.45
CA SER A 491 38.03 -17.43 7.68
C SER A 491 36.83 -17.36 8.63
N TYR A 492 36.00 -16.33 8.45
CA TYR A 492 34.73 -16.23 9.16
C TYR A 492 33.69 -17.24 8.66
N GLN A 493 33.85 -17.80 7.45
CA GLN A 493 32.83 -18.66 6.84
C GLN A 493 32.62 -19.97 7.64
N PRO A 494 33.66 -20.75 8.01
CA PRO A 494 33.47 -21.92 8.85
C PRO A 494 32.89 -21.58 10.23
N GLN A 495 33.35 -20.49 10.86
CA GLN A 495 32.80 -20.04 12.15
C GLN A 495 31.31 -19.68 12.04
N SER A 496 30.91 -19.00 10.97
CA SER A 496 29.51 -18.65 10.75
C SER A 496 28.62 -19.88 10.60
N LEU A 497 29.11 -20.95 9.95
CA LEU A 497 28.36 -22.18 9.75
C LEU A 497 28.36 -23.08 10.99
N TRP A 498 29.45 -23.10 11.78
CA TRP A 498 29.46 -23.75 13.10
C TRP A 498 28.35 -23.23 14.01
N GLY A 499 28.08 -21.92 13.97
CA GLY A 499 26.98 -21.34 14.75
C GLY A 499 25.62 -21.98 14.42
N TYR A 500 25.32 -22.21 13.14
CA TYR A 500 24.10 -22.91 12.74
C TYR A 500 24.10 -24.39 13.11
N TRP A 501 25.25 -25.07 13.00
CA TRP A 501 25.37 -26.47 13.40
C TRP A 501 25.10 -26.67 14.90
N TYR A 502 25.69 -25.84 15.77
CA TYR A 502 25.43 -25.88 17.21
C TYR A 502 24.00 -25.50 17.57
N LEU A 503 23.42 -24.51 16.86
CA LEU A 503 22.02 -24.16 16.99
C LEU A 503 21.10 -25.35 16.69
N GLU A 504 21.32 -26.07 15.58
CA GLU A 504 20.51 -27.23 15.21
C GLU A 504 20.67 -28.41 16.18
N LYS A 505 21.82 -28.50 16.86
CA LYS A 505 22.06 -29.43 17.96
C LYS A 505 21.39 -29.01 19.28
N GLY A 506 20.94 -27.75 19.39
CA GLY A 506 20.31 -27.18 20.57
C GLY A 506 21.27 -26.53 21.56
N ASP A 507 22.54 -26.32 21.20
CA ASP A 507 23.52 -25.61 22.03
C ASP A 507 23.60 -24.13 21.63
N VAL A 508 22.69 -23.34 22.19
CA VAL A 508 22.57 -21.90 21.90
C VAL A 508 23.80 -21.10 22.35
N ASN A 509 24.51 -21.55 23.41
CA ASN A 509 25.68 -20.85 23.92
C ASN A 509 26.86 -20.98 22.95
N GLN A 510 27.10 -22.19 22.44
CA GLN A 510 28.12 -22.40 21.42
C GLN A 510 27.74 -21.73 20.10
N ALA A 511 26.46 -21.74 19.72
CA ALA A 511 25.99 -21.01 18.55
C ALA A 511 26.34 -19.51 18.63
N MET A 512 26.01 -18.88 19.77
CA MET A 512 26.34 -17.48 20.06
C MET A 512 27.85 -17.23 19.99
N PHE A 513 28.66 -18.08 20.62
CA PHE A 513 30.12 -17.96 20.63
C PHE A 513 30.70 -17.97 19.21
N HIS A 514 30.29 -18.94 18.38
CA HIS A 514 30.78 -19.06 17.01
C HIS A 514 30.39 -17.87 16.12
N TRP A 515 29.20 -17.30 16.30
CA TRP A 515 28.81 -16.10 15.57
C TRP A 515 29.54 -14.84 16.05
N GLN A 516 29.90 -14.73 17.33
CA GLN A 516 30.77 -13.65 17.82
C GLN A 516 32.19 -13.76 17.24
N GLU A 517 32.74 -14.97 17.14
CA GLU A 517 34.02 -15.20 16.47
C GLU A 517 33.95 -14.88 14.98
N ALA A 518 32.88 -15.31 14.29
CA ALA A 518 32.66 -14.99 12.89
C ALA A 518 32.55 -13.47 12.66
N GLU A 519 31.88 -12.74 13.55
CA GLU A 519 31.82 -11.27 13.50
C GLU A 519 33.21 -10.64 13.58
N ARG A 520 34.06 -11.09 14.53
CA ARG A 520 35.44 -10.59 14.71
C ARG A 520 36.33 -10.86 13.49
N MET A 521 36.08 -11.96 12.79
CA MET A 521 36.84 -12.38 11.59
C MET A 521 36.29 -11.80 10.28
N SER A 522 35.15 -11.11 10.31
CA SER A 522 34.49 -10.56 9.13
C SER A 522 35.20 -9.30 8.60
N TYR A 523 35.25 -9.14 7.28
CA TYR A 523 36.06 -8.11 6.62
C TYR A 523 35.30 -6.81 6.32
N THR A 524 33.97 -6.88 6.22
CA THR A 524 33.13 -5.75 5.81
C THR A 524 32.01 -5.47 6.84
N PRO A 525 31.50 -4.23 6.91
CA PRO A 525 30.36 -3.90 7.77
C PRO A 525 29.12 -4.76 7.48
N LEU A 526 28.85 -5.09 6.22
CA LEU A 526 27.78 -6.02 5.83
C LEU A 526 27.95 -7.39 6.50
N GLN A 527 29.15 -7.98 6.40
CA GLN A 527 29.43 -9.30 6.99
C GLN A 527 29.34 -9.24 8.53
N GLN A 528 29.96 -8.24 9.15
CA GLN A 528 29.89 -8.02 10.60
C GLN A 528 28.45 -7.82 11.07
N GLY A 529 27.70 -6.96 10.39
CA GLY A 529 26.29 -6.69 10.64
C GLY A 529 25.44 -7.95 10.51
N CYS A 530 25.71 -8.80 9.51
CA CYS A 530 25.01 -10.09 9.36
C CYS A 530 25.27 -11.01 10.57
N MET A 531 26.52 -11.17 11.00
CA MET A 531 26.84 -12.03 12.15
C MET A 531 26.22 -11.50 13.45
N ALA A 532 26.27 -10.18 13.66
CA ALA A 532 25.59 -9.52 14.77
C ALA A 532 24.06 -9.66 14.71
N PHE A 533 23.47 -9.69 13.51
CA PHE A 533 22.04 -9.95 13.34
C PHE A 533 21.66 -11.38 13.76
N LEU A 534 22.50 -12.39 13.44
CA LEU A 534 22.28 -13.77 13.90
C LEU A 534 22.30 -13.86 15.43
N GLN A 535 23.23 -13.15 16.08
CA GLN A 535 23.29 -13.05 17.54
C GLN A 535 22.01 -12.41 18.10
N ALA A 536 21.55 -11.30 17.53
CA ALA A 536 20.32 -10.63 17.95
C ALA A 536 19.09 -11.53 17.79
N ARG A 537 18.99 -12.27 16.68
CA ARG A 537 17.89 -13.22 16.47
C ARG A 537 17.89 -14.35 17.50
N LEU A 538 19.06 -14.85 17.87
CA LEU A 538 19.16 -15.89 18.89
C LEU A 538 18.68 -15.39 20.26
N MET A 539 19.11 -14.20 20.66
CA MET A 539 18.62 -13.52 21.88
C MET A 539 17.11 -13.33 21.83
N GLU A 540 16.58 -12.92 20.68
CA GLU A 540 15.15 -12.72 20.49
C GLU A 540 14.35 -14.02 20.69
N VAL A 541 14.79 -15.12 20.07
CA VAL A 541 14.12 -16.44 20.16
C VAL A 541 14.22 -17.04 21.56
N GLU A 542 15.30 -16.78 22.29
CA GLU A 542 15.43 -17.15 23.70
C GLU A 542 14.62 -16.24 24.64
N GLY A 543 14.01 -15.17 24.11
CA GLY A 543 13.16 -14.23 24.85
C GLY A 543 13.89 -13.08 25.54
N ASP A 544 15.18 -12.90 25.24
CA ASP A 544 16.02 -11.80 25.74
C ASP A 544 15.87 -10.55 24.85
N TYR A 545 14.63 -10.06 24.75
CA TYR A 545 14.23 -9.02 23.79
C TYR A 545 14.99 -7.71 23.92
N LYS A 546 15.42 -7.32 25.12
CA LYS A 546 16.17 -6.06 25.34
C LYS A 546 17.56 -6.13 24.73
N ASP A 547 18.27 -7.22 25.00
CA ASP A 547 19.60 -7.45 24.43
C ASP A 547 19.52 -7.65 22.92
N ALA A 548 18.46 -8.30 22.44
CA ALA A 548 18.14 -8.37 21.01
C ALA A 548 17.94 -6.97 20.40
N ILE A 549 17.11 -6.10 21.00
CA ILE A 549 16.88 -4.71 20.55
C ILE A 549 18.20 -3.93 20.49
N ASN A 550 19.02 -4.01 21.55
CA ASN A 550 20.31 -3.32 21.60
C ASN A 550 21.27 -3.81 20.52
N THR A 551 21.30 -5.12 20.29
CA THR A 551 22.13 -5.72 19.24
C THR A 551 21.61 -5.36 17.84
N TYR A 552 20.29 -5.35 17.61
CA TYR A 552 19.71 -4.86 16.36
C TYR A 552 19.99 -3.37 16.12
N LYS A 553 20.00 -2.53 17.16
CA LYS A 553 20.45 -1.12 17.05
C LYS A 553 21.90 -1.03 16.59
N ARG A 554 22.79 -1.87 17.16
CA ARG A 554 24.20 -1.97 16.73
C ARG A 554 24.30 -2.39 15.26
N VAL A 555 23.51 -3.37 14.83
CA VAL A 555 23.46 -3.80 13.42
C VAL A 555 23.02 -2.63 12.53
N ASN A 556 21.99 -1.87 12.91
CA ASN A 556 21.55 -0.71 12.17
C ASN A 556 22.63 0.39 12.09
N SER A 557 23.46 0.56 13.12
CA SER A 557 24.61 1.47 13.05
C SER A 557 25.70 0.99 12.08
N LEU A 558 25.90 -0.33 11.94
CA LEU A 558 26.85 -0.92 10.99
C LEU A 558 26.33 -0.92 9.54
N SER A 559 25.02 -0.96 9.34
CA SER A 559 24.38 -0.97 8.02
C SER A 559 23.07 -0.16 8.04
N PRO A 560 23.13 1.18 7.98
CA PRO A 560 21.96 2.05 8.15
C PRO A 560 20.88 1.93 7.07
N THR A 561 21.26 1.39 5.90
CA THR A 561 20.34 1.14 4.78
C THR A 561 19.57 -0.18 4.93
N TRP A 562 19.93 -1.01 5.90
CA TRP A 562 19.26 -2.27 6.16
C TRP A 562 18.08 -2.03 7.10
N LEU A 563 16.85 -2.13 6.58
CA LEU A 563 15.63 -1.86 7.37
C LEU A 563 15.26 -3.00 8.33
N GLN A 564 15.71 -4.23 8.08
CA GLN A 564 15.35 -5.41 8.87
C GLN A 564 15.66 -5.27 10.37
N PRO A 565 16.84 -4.79 10.82
CA PRO A 565 17.14 -4.68 12.24
C PRO A 565 16.18 -3.72 12.94
N VAL A 566 15.74 -2.66 12.26
CA VAL A 566 14.73 -1.73 12.80
C VAL A 566 13.37 -2.40 12.87
N TYR A 567 12.99 -3.18 11.85
CA TYR A 567 11.76 -3.97 11.88
C TYR A 567 11.76 -4.98 13.04
N ARG A 568 12.86 -5.73 13.24
CA ARG A 568 12.96 -6.68 14.35
C ARG A 568 12.96 -6.01 15.72
N GLN A 569 13.49 -4.79 15.86
CA GLN A 569 13.32 -4.02 17.10
C GLN A 569 11.84 -3.79 17.41
N ALA A 570 11.03 -3.41 16.40
CA ALA A 570 9.59 -3.25 16.58
C ALA A 570 8.91 -4.59 16.92
N VAL A 571 9.29 -5.70 16.27
CA VAL A 571 8.79 -7.05 16.62
C VAL A 571 9.11 -7.39 18.08
N CYS A 572 10.34 -7.15 18.55
CA CYS A 572 10.71 -7.33 19.95
C CYS A 572 9.84 -6.48 20.89
N MET A 573 9.61 -5.20 20.55
CA MET A 573 8.73 -4.32 21.34
C MET A 573 7.30 -4.87 21.41
N VAL A 574 6.75 -5.38 20.31
CA VAL A 574 5.44 -6.06 20.27
C VAL A 574 5.42 -7.30 21.15
N LYS A 575 6.45 -8.16 21.05
CA LYS A 575 6.59 -9.36 21.91
C LYS A 575 6.70 -9.00 23.40
N MET A 576 7.32 -7.87 23.72
CA MET A 576 7.38 -7.30 25.08
C MET A 576 6.07 -6.62 25.53
N GLY A 577 5.14 -6.39 24.61
CA GLY A 577 3.85 -5.74 24.83
C GLY A 577 3.83 -4.21 24.72
N PHE A 578 4.93 -3.61 24.28
CA PHE A 578 5.03 -2.18 23.98
C PHE A 578 4.57 -1.85 22.56
N THR A 579 3.40 -2.35 22.15
CA THR A 579 2.90 -2.18 20.77
C THR A 579 2.77 -0.72 20.36
N GLY A 580 2.36 0.17 21.28
CA GLY A 580 2.26 1.61 21.00
C GLY A 580 3.60 2.22 20.55
N GLN A 581 4.70 1.90 21.25
CA GLN A 581 6.05 2.34 20.86
C GLN A 581 6.52 1.67 19.57
N ALA A 582 6.14 0.40 19.37
CA ALA A 582 6.44 -0.32 18.14
C ALA A 582 5.76 0.34 16.93
N MET A 583 4.53 0.84 17.07
CA MET A 583 3.77 1.47 15.99
C MET A 583 4.47 2.68 15.39
N ASP A 584 5.07 3.55 16.21
CA ASP A 584 5.83 4.70 15.72
C ASP A 584 7.00 4.25 14.82
N THR A 585 7.71 3.21 15.25
CA THR A 585 8.80 2.61 14.48
C THR A 585 8.30 1.94 13.19
N LEU A 586 7.19 1.20 13.27
CA LEU A 586 6.57 0.53 12.12
C LEU A 586 6.05 1.54 11.09
N PHE A 587 5.46 2.65 11.50
CA PHE A 587 4.98 3.69 10.58
C PHE A 587 6.12 4.43 9.87
N ASP A 588 7.21 4.75 10.58
CA ASP A 588 8.43 5.27 9.92
C ASP A 588 8.97 4.28 8.88
N LEU A 589 8.98 2.99 9.23
CA LEU A 589 9.37 1.93 8.29
C LEU A 589 8.44 1.83 7.08
N VAL A 590 7.12 1.86 7.27
CA VAL A 590 6.13 1.85 6.18
C VAL A 590 6.31 3.07 5.26
N ALA A 591 6.62 4.24 5.81
CA ALA A 591 6.87 5.45 5.02
C ALA A 591 8.12 5.31 4.12
N ARG A 592 9.15 4.61 4.61
CA ARG A 592 10.41 4.32 3.87
C ARG A 592 10.23 3.19 2.85
N ASP A 593 9.62 2.08 3.24
CA ASP A 593 9.25 0.96 2.37
C ASP A 593 7.80 0.53 2.62
N PRO A 594 6.86 0.87 1.71
CA PRO A 594 5.45 0.55 1.86
C PRO A 594 5.17 -0.96 1.96
N ASN A 595 6.04 -1.82 1.43
CA ASN A 595 5.85 -3.27 1.49
C ASN A 595 5.82 -3.78 2.94
N ILE A 596 6.39 -3.02 3.89
CA ILE A 596 6.33 -3.32 5.32
C ILE A 596 4.88 -3.35 5.81
N PHE A 597 3.96 -2.61 5.17
CA PHE A 597 2.53 -2.67 5.48
C PHE A 597 1.98 -4.09 5.29
N ASN A 598 2.20 -4.69 4.11
CA ASN A 598 1.77 -6.06 3.83
C ASN A 598 2.51 -7.07 4.70
N ARG A 599 3.78 -6.81 5.01
CA ARG A 599 4.57 -7.65 5.91
C ARG A 599 3.96 -7.73 7.31
N ILE A 600 3.57 -6.60 7.91
CA ILE A 600 2.92 -6.55 9.24
C ILE A 600 1.64 -7.41 9.25
N LEU A 601 0.87 -7.41 8.16
CA LEU A 601 -0.36 -8.19 8.07
C LEU A 601 -0.11 -9.70 8.01
N VAL A 602 1.01 -10.11 7.41
CA VAL A 602 1.37 -11.51 7.15
C VAL A 602 2.26 -12.11 8.25
N ASP A 603 2.92 -11.27 9.07
CA ASP A 603 3.90 -11.73 10.06
C ASP A 603 3.26 -12.45 11.26
N PRO A 604 3.50 -13.77 11.43
CA PRO A 604 2.96 -14.52 12.56
C PRO A 604 3.64 -14.20 13.89
N GLU A 605 4.83 -13.61 13.90
CA GLU A 605 5.51 -13.23 15.15
C GLU A 605 4.95 -11.95 15.78
N LEU A 606 4.07 -11.24 15.05
CA LEU A 606 3.32 -10.09 15.55
C LEU A 606 1.97 -10.47 16.18
N ASP A 607 1.63 -11.76 16.24
CA ASP A 607 0.35 -12.27 16.76
C ASP A 607 -0.02 -11.68 18.13
N ARG A 608 0.96 -11.57 19.03
CA ARG A 608 0.76 -11.04 20.38
C ARG A 608 0.19 -9.62 20.41
N GLY A 609 0.61 -8.73 19.52
CA GLY A 609 0.13 -7.34 19.45
C GLY A 609 -0.93 -7.13 18.35
N ARG A 610 -1.36 -8.19 17.68
CA ARG A 610 -2.09 -8.12 16.41
C ARG A 610 -3.34 -7.25 16.50
N VAL A 611 -4.12 -7.36 17.57
CA VAL A 611 -5.35 -6.55 17.75
C VAL A 611 -5.04 -5.05 17.67
N GLN A 612 -4.05 -4.57 18.43
CA GLN A 612 -3.63 -3.17 18.42
C GLN A 612 -3.03 -2.75 17.08
N LEU A 613 -2.19 -3.61 16.49
CA LEU A 613 -1.57 -3.35 15.19
C LEU A 613 -2.63 -3.19 14.10
N LEU A 614 -3.58 -4.12 13.98
CA LEU A 614 -4.61 -4.10 12.92
C LEU A 614 -5.58 -2.93 13.05
N SER A 615 -5.88 -2.48 14.28
CA SER A 615 -6.63 -1.23 14.50
C SER A 615 -5.85 -0.02 13.99
N ALA A 616 -4.59 0.14 14.41
CA ALA A 616 -3.79 1.30 14.03
C ALA A 616 -3.46 1.32 12.52
N MET A 617 -3.26 0.15 11.92
CA MET A 617 -3.04 0.01 10.48
C MET A 617 -4.28 0.36 9.67
N TRP A 618 -5.47 0.12 10.21
CA TRP A 618 -6.74 0.50 9.56
C TRP A 618 -6.87 2.02 9.44
N GLU A 619 -6.45 2.78 10.45
CA GLU A 619 -6.48 4.25 10.36
C GLU A 619 -5.64 4.76 9.19
N LYS A 620 -4.40 4.25 9.04
CA LYS A 620 -3.52 4.60 7.92
C LYS A 620 -4.03 4.12 6.58
N TRP A 621 -4.66 2.95 6.55
CA TRP A 621 -5.36 2.45 5.37
C TRP A 621 -6.45 3.41 4.92
N ASN A 622 -7.36 3.76 5.83
CA ASN A 622 -8.52 4.59 5.55
C ASN A 622 -8.11 6.00 5.10
N GLU A 623 -7.10 6.59 5.74
CA GLU A 623 -6.49 7.86 5.29
C GLU A 623 -5.97 7.79 3.83
N ALA A 624 -5.27 6.70 3.49
CA ALA A 624 -4.73 6.48 2.15
C ALA A 624 -5.84 6.23 1.12
N GLU A 625 -6.86 5.46 1.47
CA GLU A 625 -8.01 5.15 0.62
C GLU A 625 -8.80 6.41 0.23
N LEU A 626 -9.09 7.27 1.20
CA LEU A 626 -9.72 8.58 0.96
C LEU A 626 -8.87 9.45 0.01
N SER A 627 -7.54 9.43 0.17
CA SER A 627 -6.61 10.18 -0.67
C SER A 627 -6.55 9.61 -2.10
N VAL A 628 -6.60 8.29 -2.25
CA VAL A 628 -6.61 7.57 -3.52
C VAL A 628 -7.84 7.91 -4.34
N GLU A 629 -9.01 8.02 -3.73
CA GLU A 629 -10.25 8.35 -4.44
C GLU A 629 -10.16 9.73 -5.14
N SER A 630 -9.54 10.71 -4.49
CA SER A 630 -9.27 12.01 -5.13
C SER A 630 -8.20 11.92 -6.23
N THR A 631 -7.22 11.03 -6.07
CA THR A 631 -6.09 10.88 -6.99
C THR A 631 -6.47 10.08 -8.24
N ARG A 632 -7.42 9.14 -8.14
CA ARG A 632 -8.05 8.46 -9.28
C ARG A 632 -8.56 9.47 -10.30
N LYS A 633 -9.33 10.45 -9.84
CA LYS A 633 -9.87 11.53 -10.70
C LYS A 633 -8.76 12.40 -11.31
N LYS A 634 -7.66 12.63 -10.58
CA LYS A 634 -6.49 13.36 -11.11
C LYS A 634 -5.78 12.58 -12.21
N VAL A 635 -5.60 11.26 -12.06
CA VAL A 635 -4.96 10.42 -13.09
C VAL A 635 -5.82 10.34 -14.35
N GLU A 636 -7.14 10.28 -14.22
CA GLU A 636 -8.06 10.39 -15.35
C GLU A 636 -7.90 11.74 -16.07
N ALA A 637 -7.90 12.85 -15.33
CA ALA A 637 -7.69 14.19 -15.89
C ALA A 637 -6.31 14.34 -16.56
N LEU A 638 -5.26 13.75 -16.01
CA LEU A 638 -3.92 13.72 -16.60
C LEU A 638 -3.87 12.92 -17.90
N THR A 639 -4.62 11.82 -17.98
CA THR A 639 -4.71 11.04 -19.22
C THR A 639 -5.39 11.86 -20.32
N ASP A 640 -6.47 12.55 -19.98
CA ASP A 640 -7.15 13.44 -20.91
C ASP A 640 -6.23 14.59 -21.35
N ASP A 641 -5.44 15.17 -20.45
CA ASP A 641 -4.51 16.25 -20.75
C ASP A 641 -3.39 15.81 -21.71
N ILE A 642 -2.80 14.63 -21.51
CA ILE A 642 -1.80 14.05 -22.43
C ILE A 642 -2.37 13.89 -23.84
N SER A 643 -3.58 13.30 -23.96
CA SER A 643 -4.25 13.09 -25.25
C SER A 643 -4.60 14.38 -25.99
N LYS A 644 -4.79 15.48 -25.25
CA LYS A 644 -5.07 16.81 -25.81
C LYS A 644 -3.81 17.54 -26.22
N ARG A 645 -2.69 17.40 -25.49
CA ARG A 645 -1.44 18.14 -25.72
C ARG A 645 -0.55 17.53 -26.79
N PHE A 646 -0.35 16.21 -26.77
CA PHE A 646 0.63 15.52 -27.60
C PHE A 646 -0.09 14.64 -28.64
N ASP A 647 0.41 14.67 -29.88
CA ASP A 647 -0.03 13.73 -30.92
C ASP A 647 0.63 12.35 -30.69
N GLU A 648 0.04 11.27 -31.21
CA GLU A 648 0.52 9.89 -31.01
C GLU A 648 1.95 9.66 -31.54
N THR A 649 2.39 10.49 -32.48
CA THR A 649 3.73 10.48 -33.07
C THR A 649 4.79 11.14 -32.18
N HIS A 650 4.39 11.84 -31.11
CA HIS A 650 5.33 12.53 -30.23
C HIS A 650 6.10 11.54 -29.34
N PRO A 651 7.44 11.65 -29.21
CA PRO A 651 8.26 10.68 -28.46
C PRO A 651 7.85 10.45 -27.01
N TYR A 652 7.28 11.47 -26.37
CA TYR A 652 6.83 11.40 -24.97
C TYR A 652 5.48 10.70 -24.78
N PHE A 653 4.64 10.62 -25.82
CA PHE A 653 3.25 10.16 -25.71
C PHE A 653 3.14 8.69 -25.28
N GLU A 654 3.92 7.80 -25.92
CA GLU A 654 3.93 6.37 -25.61
C GLU A 654 4.40 6.12 -24.17
N THR A 655 5.54 6.71 -23.78
CA THR A 655 6.08 6.59 -22.41
C THR A 655 5.14 7.15 -21.34
N ALA A 656 4.40 8.23 -21.66
CA ALA A 656 3.45 8.82 -20.74
C ALA A 656 2.22 7.94 -20.53
N ASN A 657 1.68 7.34 -21.61
CA ASN A 657 0.54 6.43 -21.52
C ASN A 657 0.88 5.13 -20.80
N GLU A 658 2.07 4.55 -21.04
CA GLU A 658 2.50 3.36 -20.30
C GLU A 658 2.53 3.62 -18.78
N GLU A 659 3.04 4.77 -18.35
CA GLU A 659 3.12 5.12 -16.94
C GLU A 659 1.73 5.41 -16.35
N LEU A 660 0.86 6.11 -17.09
CA LEU A 660 -0.54 6.34 -16.69
C LEU A 660 -1.34 5.04 -16.57
N ASP A 661 -1.14 4.09 -17.48
CA ASP A 661 -1.77 2.77 -17.40
C ASP A 661 -1.26 1.94 -16.21
N ARG A 662 0.02 2.07 -15.84
CA ARG A 662 0.52 1.52 -14.56
C ARG A 662 -0.17 2.15 -13.36
N LEU A 663 -0.36 3.48 -13.34
CA LEU A 663 -1.07 4.16 -12.27
C LEU A 663 -2.55 3.71 -12.19
N ARG A 664 -3.21 3.53 -13.33
CA ARG A 664 -4.58 2.98 -13.39
C ARG A 664 -4.66 1.55 -12.88
N ASN A 665 -3.63 0.74 -13.10
CA ASN A 665 -3.61 -0.61 -12.54
C ASN A 665 -3.49 -0.57 -11.02
N PHE A 666 -2.64 0.31 -10.45
CA PHE A 666 -2.57 0.51 -9.00
C PHE A 666 -3.88 1.04 -8.40
N SER A 667 -4.63 1.83 -9.16
CA SER A 667 -5.89 2.37 -8.67
C SER A 667 -7.00 1.33 -8.53
N ARG A 668 -6.91 0.20 -9.23
CA ARG A 668 -7.87 -0.91 -9.17
C ARG A 668 -7.60 -1.89 -8.03
N THR A 669 -6.37 -1.96 -7.56
CA THR A 669 -5.99 -2.88 -6.48
C THR A 669 -6.23 -2.21 -5.13
N ASN A 670 -7.08 -2.82 -4.30
CA ASN A 670 -7.29 -2.43 -2.93
C ASN A 670 -6.15 -3.00 -2.06
N ASN A 671 -5.00 -2.32 -2.10
CA ASN A 671 -3.80 -2.62 -1.32
C ASN A 671 -3.05 -1.33 -0.95
N TYR A 672 -2.53 -1.23 0.27
CA TYR A 672 -1.89 -0.01 0.77
C TYR A 672 -0.64 0.33 -0.03
N VAL A 673 0.09 -0.69 -0.46
CA VAL A 673 1.28 -0.53 -1.30
C VAL A 673 0.88 0.05 -2.66
N ALA A 674 -0.21 -0.45 -3.25
CA ALA A 674 -0.74 0.07 -4.51
C ALA A 674 -1.25 1.51 -4.33
N TYR A 675 -1.95 1.81 -3.23
CA TYR A 675 -2.39 3.17 -2.89
C TYR A 675 -1.20 4.13 -2.83
N HIS A 676 -0.15 3.77 -2.10
CA HIS A 676 1.05 4.61 -2.00
C HIS A 676 1.80 4.77 -3.33
N GLN A 677 1.87 3.70 -4.13
CA GLN A 677 2.47 3.74 -5.47
C GLN A 677 1.67 4.66 -6.42
N LEU A 678 0.34 4.65 -6.33
CA LEU A 678 -0.52 5.56 -7.07
C LEU A 678 -0.32 7.02 -6.63
N LEU A 679 -0.34 7.29 -5.33
CA LEU A 679 -0.19 8.66 -4.78
C LEU A 679 1.16 9.27 -5.19
N LYS A 680 2.27 8.60 -4.87
CA LYS A 680 3.62 9.08 -5.24
C LYS A 680 3.86 9.06 -6.74
N GLY A 681 3.30 8.08 -7.45
CA GLY A 681 3.43 7.94 -8.89
C GLY A 681 2.73 9.07 -9.64
N ALA A 682 1.52 9.43 -9.23
CA ALA A 682 0.78 10.56 -9.80
C ALA A 682 1.50 11.91 -9.58
N GLU A 683 2.04 12.15 -8.38
CA GLU A 683 2.83 13.37 -8.10
C GLU A 683 4.10 13.44 -8.97
N LYS A 684 4.84 12.34 -9.08
CA LYS A 684 6.03 12.27 -9.93
C LYS A 684 5.70 12.45 -11.41
N PHE A 685 4.61 11.84 -11.86
CA PHE A 685 4.15 11.97 -13.24
C PHE A 685 3.75 13.42 -13.55
N GLN A 686 2.99 14.07 -12.68
CA GLN A 686 2.64 15.48 -12.83
C GLN A 686 3.89 16.36 -12.96
N PHE A 687 4.88 16.17 -12.08
CA PHE A 687 6.14 16.92 -12.14
C PHE A 687 6.90 16.67 -13.44
N ALA A 688 6.97 15.42 -13.90
CA ALA A 688 7.62 15.06 -15.16
C ALA A 688 6.90 15.68 -16.37
N LEU A 689 5.57 15.66 -16.38
CA LEU A 689 4.75 16.30 -17.40
C LEU A 689 4.98 17.81 -17.43
N ASP A 690 4.97 18.49 -16.28
CA ASP A 690 5.20 19.93 -16.19
C ASP A 690 6.63 20.32 -16.62
N ASP A 691 7.63 19.47 -16.37
CA ASP A 691 9.00 19.67 -16.86
C ASP A 691 9.07 19.50 -18.39
N GLU A 692 8.43 18.48 -18.94
CA GLU A 692 8.41 18.24 -20.38
C GLU A 692 7.66 19.34 -21.14
N ILE A 693 6.51 19.79 -20.64
CA ILE A 693 5.80 20.96 -21.17
C ILE A 693 6.70 22.19 -21.17
N ARG A 694 7.44 22.45 -20.08
CA ARG A 694 8.38 23.59 -20.02
C ARG A 694 9.53 23.47 -21.02
N ARG A 695 10.03 22.26 -21.28
CA ARG A 695 11.08 22.01 -22.29
C ARG A 695 10.55 22.26 -23.69
N GLU A 696 9.37 21.75 -24.02
CA GLU A 696 8.75 21.96 -25.33
C GLU A 696 8.35 23.42 -25.55
N VAL A 697 7.83 24.12 -24.54
CA VAL A 697 7.56 25.56 -24.65
C VAL A 697 8.83 26.35 -24.95
N LYS A 698 9.97 26.00 -24.32
CA LYS A 698 11.27 26.60 -24.65
C LYS A 698 11.70 26.29 -26.08
N ARG A 699 11.51 25.04 -26.54
CA ARG A 699 11.82 24.63 -27.92
C ARG A 699 10.96 25.37 -28.94
N ILE A 700 9.65 25.48 -28.71
CA ILE A 700 8.72 26.25 -29.55
C ILE A 700 9.19 27.71 -29.62
N ASN A 701 9.49 28.34 -28.49
CA ASN A 701 9.94 29.75 -28.49
C ASN A 701 11.25 29.95 -29.26
N ALA A 702 12.23 29.05 -29.08
CA ALA A 702 13.50 29.11 -29.80
C ALA A 702 13.31 28.86 -31.31
N ASN A 703 12.48 27.88 -31.69
CA ASN A 703 12.13 27.62 -33.09
C ASN A 703 11.40 28.82 -33.70
N ILE A 704 10.48 29.44 -32.97
CA ILE A 704 9.77 30.64 -33.45
C ILE A 704 10.70 31.83 -33.61
N GLU A 705 11.69 32.01 -32.74
CA GLU A 705 12.72 33.03 -32.91
C GLU A 705 13.55 32.77 -34.19
N TYR A 706 14.01 31.53 -34.37
CA TYR A 706 14.73 31.11 -35.56
C TYR A 706 13.92 31.26 -36.86
N LEU A 707 12.67 30.80 -36.88
CA LEU A 707 11.76 30.91 -38.02
C LEU A 707 11.41 32.37 -38.29
N SER A 708 11.21 33.19 -37.26
CA SER A 708 10.99 34.65 -37.39
C SER A 708 12.17 35.33 -38.06
N ASP A 709 13.41 34.96 -37.74
CA ASP A 709 14.60 35.50 -38.39
C ASP A 709 14.67 35.08 -39.86
N ARG A 710 14.40 33.80 -40.17
CA ARG A 710 14.32 33.31 -41.57
C ARG A 710 13.26 34.06 -42.38
N VAL A 711 12.06 34.26 -41.82
CA VAL A 711 10.98 35.03 -42.47
C VAL A 711 11.40 36.47 -42.70
N ARG A 712 12.09 37.10 -41.73
CA ARG A 712 12.59 38.47 -41.87
C ARG A 712 13.63 38.61 -42.98
N ASP A 713 14.52 37.63 -43.12
CA ASP A 713 15.50 37.63 -44.21
C ASP A 713 14.81 37.44 -45.58
N ILE A 714 13.84 36.53 -45.67
CA ILE A 714 13.00 36.36 -46.87
C ILE A 714 12.25 37.67 -47.20
N GLN A 715 11.73 38.38 -46.19
CA GLN A 715 11.06 39.68 -46.38
C GLN A 715 12.00 40.74 -46.95
N ARG A 716 13.22 40.85 -46.39
CA ARG A 716 14.24 41.80 -46.87
C ARG A 716 14.57 41.56 -48.33
N GLU A 717 14.72 40.30 -48.71
CA GLU A 717 15.04 39.92 -50.09
C GLU A 717 13.86 40.11 -51.05
N ALA A 718 12.62 39.85 -50.61
CA ALA A 718 11.42 40.00 -51.42
C ALA A 718 10.97 41.45 -51.60
N ALA A 719 11.20 42.32 -50.61
CA ALA A 719 10.84 43.75 -50.63
C ALA A 719 11.46 44.52 -51.80
N TRP A 720 12.51 43.98 -52.41
CA TRP A 720 13.24 44.60 -53.50
C TRP A 720 12.80 44.07 -54.91
N PHE A 721 11.79 43.21 -55.00
CA PHE A 721 11.33 42.64 -56.27
C PHE A 721 10.47 43.62 -57.11
N PRO A 722 10.82 43.90 -58.39
CA PRO A 722 10.23 45.00 -59.17
C PRO A 722 8.84 44.74 -59.77
N PHE A 723 8.30 43.52 -59.68
CA PHE A 723 7.00 43.16 -60.29
C PHE A 723 5.97 42.69 -59.24
N PRO A 724 5.07 43.56 -58.77
CA PRO A 724 4.10 43.24 -57.72
C PRO A 724 3.14 42.08 -58.07
N LYS A 725 2.81 41.91 -59.36
CA LYS A 725 1.84 40.88 -59.81
C LYS A 725 2.36 39.44 -59.63
N LEU A 726 3.68 39.24 -59.65
CA LEU A 726 4.30 37.93 -59.43
C LEU A 726 4.48 37.58 -57.93
N LEU A 727 4.17 38.52 -57.03
CA LEU A 727 4.31 38.35 -55.58
C LEU A 727 2.99 38.02 -54.88
N LEU A 728 1.87 37.88 -55.58
CA LEU A 728 0.55 37.67 -54.95
C LEU A 728 0.50 36.37 -54.11
N GLU A 729 0.92 35.24 -54.69
CA GLU A 729 0.97 33.96 -53.98
C GLU A 729 2.09 33.92 -52.93
N PHE A 730 3.22 34.58 -53.21
CA PHE A 730 4.32 34.73 -52.26
C PHE A 730 3.89 35.51 -51.01
N ASN A 731 3.17 36.62 -51.18
CA ASN A 731 2.65 37.43 -50.09
C ASN A 731 1.59 36.66 -49.28
N LYS A 732 0.81 35.78 -49.91
CA LYS A 732 -0.16 34.93 -49.21
C LYS A 732 0.54 33.94 -48.27
N GLU A 733 1.56 33.22 -48.74
CA GLU A 733 2.37 32.31 -47.91
C GLU A 733 3.18 33.06 -46.85
N PHE A 734 3.73 34.23 -47.18
CA PHE A 734 4.45 35.08 -46.23
C PHE A 734 3.55 35.58 -45.09
N ASN A 735 2.37 36.13 -45.42
CA ASN A 735 1.41 36.59 -44.42
C ASN A 735 0.92 35.44 -43.53
N TYR A 736 0.74 34.24 -44.10
CA TYR A 736 0.43 33.04 -43.31
C TYR A 736 1.50 32.79 -42.24
N CYS A 737 2.78 32.77 -42.61
CA CYS A 737 3.85 32.56 -41.64
C CYS A 737 3.89 33.65 -40.55
N VAL A 738 3.75 34.92 -40.94
CA VAL A 738 3.76 36.05 -39.99
C VAL A 738 2.57 36.02 -39.04
N ASP A 739 1.36 35.75 -39.55
CA ASP A 739 0.13 35.68 -38.77
C ASP A 739 0.21 34.53 -37.75
N LYS A 740 0.71 33.36 -38.17
CA LYS A 740 0.88 32.20 -37.28
C LYS A 740 1.98 32.40 -36.24
N ILE A 741 3.11 33.00 -36.60
CA ILE A 741 4.18 33.37 -35.66
C ILE A 741 3.66 34.34 -34.60
N ASN A 742 2.92 35.38 -35.00
CA ASN A 742 2.32 36.35 -34.08
C ASN A 742 1.24 35.72 -33.20
N TRP A 743 0.44 34.80 -33.76
CA TRP A 743 -0.52 34.03 -32.99
C TRP A 743 0.19 33.23 -31.88
N ILE A 744 1.22 32.44 -32.20
CA ILE A 744 1.94 31.64 -31.19
C ILE A 744 2.54 32.52 -30.08
N ARG A 745 3.14 33.66 -30.43
CA ARG A 745 3.73 34.60 -29.45
C ARG A 745 2.73 35.23 -28.49
N THR A 746 1.46 35.32 -28.88
CA THR A 746 0.41 35.99 -28.08
C THR A 746 -0.44 35.01 -27.27
N GLN A 747 -0.36 33.72 -27.54
CA GLN A 747 -1.13 32.69 -26.82
C GLN A 747 -0.47 32.23 -25.52
N ARG A 748 -1.30 31.72 -24.61
CA ARG A 748 -0.85 31.02 -23.40
C ARG A 748 -0.57 29.56 -23.73
N LEU A 749 0.71 29.21 -23.87
CA LEU A 749 1.16 27.85 -24.18
C LEU A 749 0.97 26.84 -23.02
N GLN A 750 0.44 27.28 -21.87
CA GLN A 750 0.02 26.39 -20.80
C GLN A 750 -1.32 25.70 -21.09
N ASP A 751 -2.17 26.27 -21.95
CA ASP A 751 -3.44 25.65 -22.35
C ASP A 751 -3.19 24.54 -23.37
N ALA A 752 -3.78 23.35 -23.17
CA ALA A 752 -3.51 22.16 -23.97
C ALA A 752 -3.77 22.36 -25.47
N ASP A 753 -4.91 22.97 -25.80
CA ASP A 753 -5.30 23.22 -27.20
C ASP A 753 -4.37 24.22 -27.90
N ASN A 754 -3.94 25.26 -27.17
CA ASN A 754 -3.02 26.27 -27.70
C ASN A 754 -1.63 25.67 -27.90
N PHE A 755 -1.18 24.82 -26.96
CA PHE A 755 0.08 24.11 -27.04
C PHE A 755 0.13 23.19 -28.27
N ARG A 756 -0.88 22.34 -28.47
CA ARG A 756 -0.95 21.43 -29.63
C ARG A 756 -1.02 22.18 -30.95
N LYS A 757 -1.85 23.23 -31.04
CA LYS A 757 -1.91 24.08 -32.24
C LYS A 757 -0.57 24.73 -32.54
N SER A 758 0.18 25.15 -31.52
CA SER A 758 1.48 25.77 -31.71
C SER A 758 2.53 24.80 -32.24
N LEU A 759 2.55 23.54 -31.77
CA LEU A 759 3.42 22.50 -32.32
C LEU A 759 3.16 22.28 -33.82
N ARG A 760 1.90 22.13 -34.21
CA ARG A 760 1.52 21.98 -35.62
C ARG A 760 1.86 23.19 -36.47
N PHE A 761 1.60 24.40 -35.96
CA PHE A 761 1.95 25.62 -36.69
C PHE A 761 3.44 25.79 -36.86
N VAL A 762 4.29 25.37 -35.92
CA VAL A 762 5.75 25.40 -36.09
C VAL A 762 6.18 24.56 -37.29
N GLU A 763 5.65 23.35 -37.43
CA GLU A 763 5.92 22.46 -38.58
C GLU A 763 5.40 23.08 -39.90
N GLU A 764 4.16 23.55 -39.92
CA GLU A 764 3.57 24.20 -41.10
C GLU A 764 4.35 25.46 -41.52
N ILE A 765 4.77 26.30 -40.56
CA ILE A 765 5.57 27.50 -40.83
C ILE A 765 6.90 27.12 -41.47
N GLU A 766 7.56 26.05 -41.00
CA GLU A 766 8.82 25.58 -41.57
C GLU A 766 8.66 25.11 -43.01
N GLU A 767 7.63 24.32 -43.31
CA GLU A 767 7.32 23.88 -44.68
C GLU A 767 7.03 25.06 -45.62
N HIS A 768 6.25 26.04 -45.15
CA HIS A 768 5.94 27.23 -45.92
C HIS A 768 7.17 28.13 -46.12
N ILE A 769 8.06 28.26 -45.12
CA ILE A 769 9.32 28.98 -45.28
C ILE A 769 10.22 28.30 -46.32
N ASP A 770 10.30 26.97 -46.33
CA ASP A 770 11.06 26.23 -47.32
C ASP A 770 10.48 26.40 -48.74
N SER A 771 9.16 26.41 -48.89
CA SER A 771 8.47 26.79 -50.14
C SER A 771 8.84 28.21 -50.57
N LEU A 772 8.75 29.17 -49.65
CA LEU A 772 9.10 30.58 -49.89
C LEU A 772 10.56 30.73 -50.33
N GLN A 773 11.50 30.00 -49.71
CA GLN A 773 12.91 30.02 -50.10
C GLN A 773 13.12 29.46 -51.51
N LYS A 774 12.51 28.33 -51.86
CA LYS A 774 12.57 27.76 -53.22
C LYS A 774 12.04 28.74 -54.26
N ARG A 775 10.88 29.35 -53.99
CA ARG A 775 10.28 30.36 -54.88
C ARG A 775 11.14 31.62 -54.96
N LEU A 776 11.75 32.05 -53.86
CA LEU A 776 12.63 33.20 -53.86
C LEU A 776 13.87 33.00 -54.75
N VAL A 777 14.41 31.78 -54.85
CA VAL A 777 15.46 31.45 -55.83
C VAL A 777 14.95 31.61 -57.26
N THR A 778 13.74 31.15 -57.58
CA THR A 778 13.17 31.34 -58.92
C THR A 778 12.92 32.81 -59.26
N LEU A 779 12.42 33.58 -58.29
CA LEU A 779 12.23 35.03 -58.43
C LEU A 779 13.58 35.73 -58.64
N ARG A 780 14.62 35.36 -57.87
CA ARG A 780 15.99 35.86 -58.04
C ARG A 780 16.49 35.70 -59.48
N ILE A 781 16.23 34.56 -60.11
CA ILE A 781 16.61 34.28 -61.50
C ILE A 781 15.84 35.18 -62.49
N ILE A 782 14.52 35.28 -62.35
CA ILE A 782 13.65 36.08 -63.26
C ILE A 782 14.08 37.55 -63.25
N ARG A 783 14.24 38.08 -62.05
CA ARG A 783 14.71 39.43 -61.76
C ARG A 783 16.08 39.73 -62.33
N ASP A 784 17.08 38.89 -62.05
CA ASP A 784 18.43 39.08 -62.59
C ASP A 784 18.41 39.03 -64.13
N SER A 785 17.57 38.17 -64.72
CA SER A 785 17.34 38.12 -66.17
C SER A 785 16.68 39.41 -66.71
N THR A 786 15.64 39.92 -66.03
CA THR A 786 14.97 41.17 -66.46
C THR A 786 15.85 42.41 -66.32
N LEU A 787 16.61 42.54 -65.23
CA LEU A 787 17.60 43.62 -65.06
C LEU A 787 18.68 43.55 -66.13
N PHE A 788 19.12 42.35 -66.49
CA PHE A 788 20.07 42.14 -67.57
C PHE A 788 19.49 42.59 -68.93
N VAL A 789 18.25 42.22 -69.25
CA VAL A 789 17.56 42.63 -70.49
C VAL A 789 17.34 44.15 -70.54
N LEU A 790 16.91 44.78 -69.44
CA LEU A 790 16.74 46.24 -69.37
C LEU A 790 18.07 46.98 -69.55
N MET A 791 19.15 46.46 -68.96
CA MET A 791 20.49 47.05 -69.09
C MET A 791 21.06 46.86 -70.50
N LEU A 792 20.83 45.69 -71.12
CA LEU A 792 21.12 45.42 -72.53
C LEU A 792 20.35 46.37 -73.44
N GLY A 793 19.03 46.52 -73.27
CA GLY A 793 18.20 47.43 -74.06
C GLY A 793 18.66 48.89 -73.94
N ARG A 794 18.94 49.38 -72.73
CA ARG A 794 19.46 50.75 -72.53
C ARG A 794 20.82 50.96 -73.18
N ASN A 795 21.75 50.03 -73.00
CA ASN A 795 23.09 50.11 -73.61
C ASN A 795 23.00 50.03 -75.14
N PHE A 796 22.12 49.17 -75.66
CA PHE A 796 21.84 49.04 -77.08
C PHE A 796 21.29 50.34 -77.67
N ILE A 797 20.23 50.90 -77.10
CA ILE A 797 19.64 52.16 -77.56
C ILE A 797 20.70 53.27 -77.58
N TRP A 798 21.50 53.41 -76.52
CA TRP A 798 22.55 54.43 -76.48
C TRP A 798 23.64 54.23 -77.54
N LEU A 799 24.09 52.99 -77.74
CA LEU A 799 25.08 52.67 -78.76
C LEU A 799 24.54 52.87 -80.17
N GLU A 800 23.26 52.55 -80.38
CA GLU A 800 22.59 52.73 -81.66
C GLU A 800 22.30 54.21 -81.94
N LEU A 801 21.92 55.01 -80.95
CA LEU A 801 21.72 56.46 -81.10
C LEU A 801 23.03 57.18 -81.44
N ILE A 802 24.13 56.81 -80.78
CA ILE A 802 25.48 57.30 -81.12
C ILE A 802 25.88 56.82 -82.51
N GLY A 803 25.65 55.53 -82.82
CA GLY A 803 25.97 54.94 -84.11
C GLY A 803 25.23 55.61 -85.26
N LEU A 804 23.92 55.81 -85.13
CA LEU A 804 23.08 56.51 -86.09
C LEU A 804 23.44 57.99 -86.21
N GLY A 805 23.76 58.66 -85.11
CA GLY A 805 24.26 60.04 -85.12
C GLY A 805 25.59 60.18 -85.84
N LEU A 806 26.53 59.25 -85.61
CA LEU A 806 27.77 59.16 -86.38
C LEU A 806 27.50 58.88 -87.85
N LEU A 807 26.54 58.00 -88.18
CA LEU A 807 26.17 57.71 -89.56
C LEU A 807 25.57 58.95 -90.25
N LEU A 808 24.75 59.73 -89.55
CA LEU A 808 24.12 60.97 -90.02
C LEU A 808 25.15 62.06 -90.32
N VAL A 809 26.27 62.10 -89.61
CA VAL A 809 27.36 63.08 -89.86
C VAL A 809 28.39 62.54 -90.84
N ALA A 810 28.72 61.24 -90.74
CA ALA A 810 29.75 60.59 -91.56
C ALA A 810 29.31 60.48 -93.01
N VAL A 811 28.05 60.10 -93.29
CA VAL A 811 27.57 59.97 -94.68
C VAL A 811 27.63 61.31 -95.44
N PRO A 812 27.11 62.44 -94.91
CA PRO A 812 27.24 63.75 -95.56
C PRO A 812 28.68 64.27 -95.61
N SER A 813 29.48 64.07 -94.56
CA SER A 813 30.89 64.50 -94.56
C SER A 813 31.71 63.73 -95.60
N LEU A 814 31.48 62.41 -95.72
CA LEU A 814 32.14 61.56 -96.71
C LEU A 814 31.71 61.98 -98.12
N ILE A 815 30.46 62.38 -98.33
CA ILE A 815 30.00 62.98 -99.59
C ILE A 815 30.68 64.33 -99.86
N TYR A 816 30.81 65.21 -98.86
CA TYR A 816 31.42 66.56 -99.00
C TYR A 816 32.93 66.49 -99.30
N PHE A 817 33.69 65.69 -98.55
CA PHE A 817 35.14 65.58 -98.74
C PHE A 817 35.54 64.78 -99.99
N THR A 818 34.64 63.96 -100.55
CA THR A 818 34.94 63.14 -101.75
C THR A 818 34.41 63.74 -103.06
N GLN A 819 33.92 64.99 -103.05
CA GLN A 819 33.42 65.68 -104.25
C GLN A 819 34.45 65.73 -105.40
N ASN A 820 35.75 65.79 -105.07
CA ASN A 820 36.83 65.95 -106.06
C ASN A 820 37.53 64.64 -106.47
N VAL A 821 37.05 63.48 -106.00
CA VAL A 821 37.63 62.17 -106.33
C VAL A 821 36.74 61.48 -107.37
N GLN A 822 37.25 61.30 -108.59
CA GLN A 822 36.60 60.54 -109.67
C GLN A 822 37.35 59.21 -109.89
N GLY A 823 36.59 58.11 -110.07
CA GLY A 823 37.13 56.80 -110.48
C GLY A 823 37.05 55.67 -109.46
N ASN A 824 36.19 55.73 -108.43
CA ASN A 824 36.08 54.68 -107.42
C ASN A 824 34.63 54.17 -107.30
N MET A 825 34.40 52.91 -107.71
CA MET A 825 33.08 52.29 -107.89
C MET A 825 32.17 52.36 -106.65
N ILE A 826 32.75 52.28 -105.45
CA ILE A 826 32.00 52.36 -104.18
C ILE A 826 31.55 53.80 -103.89
N LEU A 827 32.40 54.78 -104.21
CA LEU A 827 32.09 56.21 -104.03
C LEU A 827 31.06 56.69 -105.07
N ASP A 828 31.10 56.16 -106.28
CA ASP A 828 30.13 56.49 -107.33
C ASP A 828 28.73 55.93 -107.02
N ALA A 829 28.62 54.73 -106.43
CA ALA A 829 27.36 54.17 -105.93
C ALA A 829 26.74 54.97 -104.74
N ILE A 830 27.58 55.56 -103.88
CA ILE A 830 27.15 56.47 -102.80
C ILE A 830 26.78 57.86 -103.35
N LYS A 831 27.33 58.27 -104.49
CA LYS A 831 27.01 59.54 -105.17
C LYS A 831 25.71 59.47 -105.99
N ASP A 832 25.26 58.30 -106.41
CA ASP A 832 24.01 58.14 -107.17
C ASP A 832 22.75 58.41 -106.31
N PRO A 833 21.90 59.40 -106.66
CA PRO A 833 20.69 59.74 -105.90
C PRO A 833 19.73 58.56 -105.67
N SER A 834 19.72 57.57 -106.57
CA SER A 834 18.79 56.43 -106.53
C SER A 834 19.20 55.34 -105.53
N GLN A 835 20.51 55.10 -105.34
CA GLN A 835 21.04 54.01 -104.48
C GLN A 835 21.43 54.46 -103.07
N ARG A 836 21.57 55.77 -102.83
CA ARG A 836 21.86 56.35 -101.50
C ARG A 836 20.90 55.87 -100.40
N TRP A 837 19.65 55.62 -100.77
CA TRP A 837 18.63 55.20 -99.82
C TRP A 837 18.70 53.70 -99.47
N GLU A 838 19.13 52.84 -100.40
CA GLU A 838 19.28 51.41 -100.13
C GLU A 838 20.58 51.10 -99.37
N ILE A 839 21.68 51.78 -99.72
CA ILE A 839 22.97 51.63 -99.06
C ILE A 839 22.90 52.14 -97.61
N SER A 840 22.22 53.25 -97.36
CA SER A 840 22.02 53.76 -96.00
C SER A 840 21.19 52.79 -95.15
N LYS A 841 20.14 52.17 -95.71
CA LYS A 841 19.36 51.12 -95.02
C LYS A 841 20.22 49.89 -94.68
N GLY A 842 21.04 49.41 -95.62
CA GLY A 842 21.93 48.27 -95.38
C GLY A 842 22.96 48.53 -94.28
N LEU A 843 23.57 49.72 -94.29
CA LEU A 843 24.51 50.15 -93.25
C LEU A 843 23.86 50.27 -91.88
N VAL A 844 22.63 50.80 -91.81
CA VAL A 844 21.86 50.88 -90.55
C VAL A 844 21.63 49.48 -89.98
N ILE A 845 21.21 48.50 -90.79
CA ILE A 845 20.94 47.13 -90.31
C ILE A 845 22.22 46.46 -89.77
N ILE A 846 23.35 46.56 -90.48
CA ILE A 846 24.63 45.99 -90.03
C ILE A 846 25.08 46.65 -88.72
N LEU A 847 24.95 47.97 -88.64
CA LEU A 847 25.27 48.74 -87.44
C LEU A 847 24.41 48.29 -86.25
N SER A 848 23.10 48.12 -86.43
CA SER A 848 22.19 47.64 -85.38
C SER A 848 22.61 46.28 -84.84
N ILE A 849 22.96 45.31 -85.70
CA ILE A 849 23.41 43.97 -85.27
C ILE A 849 24.71 44.05 -84.45
N LEU A 850 25.64 44.90 -84.88
CA LEU A 850 26.92 45.12 -84.20
C LEU A 850 26.72 45.82 -82.85
N CYS A 851 25.82 46.80 -82.79
CA CYS A 851 25.40 47.47 -81.56
C CYS A 851 24.77 46.50 -80.56
N VAL A 852 23.90 45.56 -80.98
CA VAL A 852 23.35 44.52 -80.09
C VAL A 852 24.47 43.64 -79.51
N SER A 853 25.39 43.18 -80.35
CA SER A 853 26.48 42.29 -79.95
C SER A 853 27.41 42.96 -78.92
N VAL A 854 27.80 44.21 -79.17
CA VAL A 854 28.64 44.99 -78.25
C VAL A 854 27.86 45.35 -76.97
N ALA A 855 26.58 45.69 -77.08
CA ALA A 855 25.72 45.95 -75.92
C ALA A 855 25.60 44.71 -75.02
N ALA A 856 25.46 43.51 -75.58
CA ALA A 856 25.39 42.26 -74.83
C ALA A 856 26.69 41.98 -74.06
N VAL A 857 27.85 42.10 -74.71
CA VAL A 857 29.17 41.91 -74.07
C VAL A 857 29.40 42.95 -72.97
N LYS A 858 29.11 44.23 -73.25
CA LYS A 858 29.25 45.31 -72.26
C LYS A 858 28.31 45.13 -71.07
N SER A 859 27.06 44.73 -71.32
CA SER A 859 26.10 44.42 -70.26
C SER A 859 26.58 43.25 -69.40
N ALA A 860 27.08 42.16 -69.99
CA ALA A 860 27.64 41.02 -69.23
C ALA A 860 28.82 41.41 -68.33
N LEU A 861 29.79 42.18 -68.84
CA LEU A 861 30.96 42.60 -68.06
C LEU A 861 30.63 43.61 -66.95
N THR A 862 29.60 44.44 -67.13
CA THR A 862 29.25 45.49 -66.17
C THR A 862 28.10 45.12 -65.25
N PHE A 863 27.42 44.00 -65.49
CA PHE A 863 26.22 43.57 -64.77
C PHE A 863 26.48 43.45 -63.27
N ASP A 864 27.49 42.67 -62.85
CA ASP A 864 27.72 42.42 -61.42
C ASP A 864 28.12 43.67 -60.64
N ARG A 865 28.90 44.56 -61.26
CA ARG A 865 29.30 45.82 -60.62
C ARG A 865 28.10 46.78 -60.48
N ARG A 866 27.33 46.98 -61.54
CA ARG A 866 26.14 47.85 -61.49
C ARG A 866 25.02 47.28 -60.63
N LYS A 867 24.87 45.95 -60.61
CA LYS A 867 23.96 45.24 -59.72
C LYS A 867 24.28 45.58 -58.26
N ARG A 868 25.55 45.49 -57.85
CA ARG A 868 25.99 45.88 -56.49
C ARG A 868 25.77 47.37 -56.21
N GLU A 869 26.14 48.26 -57.13
CA GLU A 869 25.95 49.71 -56.97
C GLU A 869 24.46 50.11 -56.85
N LEU A 870 23.58 49.49 -57.64
CA LEU A 870 22.12 49.67 -57.55
C LEU A 870 21.58 49.17 -56.21
N PHE A 871 22.09 48.04 -55.71
CA PHE A 871 21.67 47.49 -54.41
C PHE A 871 22.11 48.40 -53.26
N ASP A 872 23.36 48.88 -53.27
CA ASP A 872 23.89 49.77 -52.23
C ASP A 872 23.22 51.16 -52.21
N GLN A 873 22.74 51.65 -53.36
CA GLN A 873 22.01 52.93 -53.43
C GLN A 873 20.60 52.80 -52.86
N ILE A 874 19.88 51.74 -53.22
CA ILE A 874 18.49 51.54 -52.81
C ILE A 874 18.41 51.12 -51.33
N ASP A 875 19.37 50.34 -50.82
CA ASP A 875 19.49 50.05 -49.38
C ASP A 875 19.63 51.32 -48.54
N ARG A 876 20.33 52.33 -49.07
CA ARG A 876 20.44 53.66 -48.44
C ARG A 876 19.12 54.43 -48.49
N GLU A 877 18.30 54.25 -49.52
CA GLU A 877 16.98 54.88 -49.62
C GLU A 877 15.94 54.21 -48.71
N ILE A 878 15.92 52.88 -48.63
CA ILE A 878 15.01 52.13 -47.74
C ILE A 878 15.36 52.41 -46.26
N ARG A 879 16.65 52.49 -45.91
CA ARG A 879 17.07 52.93 -44.55
C ARG A 879 16.62 54.35 -44.20
N LYS A 880 16.41 55.22 -45.20
CA LYS A 880 15.87 56.57 -45.01
C LYS A 880 14.34 56.59 -44.96
N ALA A 881 13.68 55.65 -45.64
CA ALA A 881 12.22 55.56 -45.73
C ALA A 881 11.56 54.75 -44.60
N ALA A 882 12.32 53.92 -43.87
CA ALA A 882 11.80 53.17 -42.74
C ALA A 882 11.43 54.10 -41.57
N PRO A 883 10.16 54.16 -41.10
CA PRO A 883 9.84 54.88 -39.89
C PRO A 883 10.51 54.16 -38.71
N LYS A 884 11.22 54.92 -37.85
CA LYS A 884 11.64 54.43 -36.53
C LYS A 884 10.37 54.04 -35.75
N ARG A 885 10.09 52.74 -35.63
CA ARG A 885 9.11 52.21 -34.67
C ARG A 885 9.85 51.45 -33.58
N TYR A 886 9.49 51.83 -32.35
CA TYR A 886 9.77 51.12 -31.10
C TYR A 886 9.16 49.73 -31.10
#